data_AF-A0AAW8T332-F1
#
_entry.id   AF-A0AAW8T332-F1
#
_cell.length_a   1.000
_cell.length_b   1.000
_cell.length_c   1.000
_cell.angle_alpha   90.00
_cell.angle_beta   90.00
_cell.angle_gamma   90.00
#
_symmetry.space_group_name_H-M   'P 1'
#
loop_
_entity.id
_entity.type
_entity.pdbx_description
1 polymer ?
#
loop_
_entity_poly.entity_id
_entity_poly.type
_entity_poly.pdbx_seq_one_letter_code
_entity_poly.pdbx_strand_id
1 'polypeptide(L)'
;MLRNLFDEIPLASGASFKNRLFMSPMTTQSAFYDGEITQQIIDYYAFRSGDAAAVIVESCFVEDKGRGFPGALGVDTDKKVAGLTELATAIKSKGSKAIMQIYHAGRMAWPEINGGATPISASPVAALRPNAPVPREMTEEQILEMITMFGDATRRAIEAGFDGVEIHGANTFILQQFFSPHSNRREDQWGGSREKRAKFPLEVMKEVQRVVEEQKAENFIIGYRFSPEELEEPGIHFEDTMFLLNTLAELHPDYFHFSMGAYTRPSIVDSDDPEPLITKYLAQRSPALAQIPIMGVGSILQRADAEDALKLGYDLLAVGKGFLIEPNWVNMIKDGVEVIDYAHVNAQRKLLIPTPLWDFMAYMVIDPEEEKRKHERLKELQKVKLTFKPGTYTVEAKGHNSELAMNVTFSEERIEKIEADQSNESEGLSDQVFIRLPQQIIDGQTLNVDVISGASASSQGLIDGVAEAVEMAGASSEVLKARPKPTVQWSKEVVEEEADVVIVGSGAAGISAALRADQMGLKTILLEKLSFVGGAISISGGNQVVMGSKLQAAAGVCDDTAECMIEDFLANGSGLNVPELLSTLAENVGETTDWVHEYMGVEYDMKNGLHTLAEYRKNRELAYEDGGHGFAASARKALERSNVTIYLQTKAEQLLTDGNGKVTGLTAVEDTGKRHNIHAPAVILTTGGYGNNPNLLSSELNNILFYGTKSSTGDGILMTTTPELNAATRLMEYGKIYPNGVEVSQGYAKSTIGGNIEVLKRNGLLVNTAGKRVINERASNKKILEVLLQQDPQMLFLLMDAERFELFTEAVEEGGITKEDLERWIENEEETPQIFRADTLTELAEKAGMEHDSLVDTVARYNGWVEKQKDEDFGRQLEFLQEKVGEGPYYMIEQKPRFATTMGGLVANGQLQVLNRNDQAIEGLYAAGELVGGVMGSDSPSGANNAWALTSGKLAAESVQKTVQVEYVMQ
;
A
#
# COMPACT_ATOMS: atom_id res chain seq x y z
N MET A 1 9.04 22.62 -45.46
CA MET A 1 10.08 21.57 -45.56
C MET A 1 9.76 20.51 -44.53
N LEU A 2 9.88 19.23 -44.87
CA LEU A 2 9.75 18.14 -43.88
C LEU A 2 10.92 18.29 -42.89
N ARG A 3 10.62 18.39 -41.59
CA ARG A 3 11.63 18.49 -40.52
C ARG A 3 12.38 17.16 -40.42
N ASN A 4 13.72 17.18 -40.39
CA ASN A 4 14.54 15.99 -40.16
C ASN A 4 15.08 15.96 -38.73
N LEU A 5 15.22 14.76 -38.15
CA LEU A 5 15.77 14.54 -36.80
C LEU A 5 17.19 15.11 -36.62
N PHE A 6 17.96 15.18 -37.71
CA PHE A 6 19.37 15.59 -37.68
C PHE A 6 19.61 16.99 -38.22
N ASP A 7 18.54 17.77 -38.42
CA ASP A 7 18.68 19.18 -38.78
C ASP A 7 19.21 19.99 -37.59
N GLU A 8 20.12 20.93 -37.87
CA GLU A 8 20.52 21.94 -36.90
C GLU A 8 19.35 22.88 -36.60
N ILE A 9 19.21 23.28 -35.33
CA ILE A 9 18.17 24.19 -34.87
C ILE A 9 18.83 25.41 -34.21
N PRO A 10 18.70 26.62 -34.80
CA PRO A 10 19.09 27.86 -34.13
C PRO A 10 18.08 28.23 -33.06
N LEU A 11 18.56 28.87 -31.99
CA LEU A 11 17.76 29.30 -30.84
C LEU A 11 17.78 30.82 -30.68
N ALA A 12 16.86 31.35 -29.87
CA ALA A 12 16.73 32.78 -29.63
C ALA A 12 17.95 33.38 -28.90
N SER A 13 18.58 32.60 -28.03
CA SER A 13 19.84 32.93 -27.33
C SER A 13 21.05 33.15 -28.26
N GLY A 14 20.96 32.76 -29.54
CA GLY A 14 22.09 32.73 -30.48
C GLY A 14 22.83 31.40 -30.52
N ALA A 15 22.52 30.48 -29.60
CA ALA A 15 23.01 29.11 -29.63
C ALA A 15 22.38 28.30 -30.78
N SER A 16 22.96 27.13 -31.04
CA SER A 16 22.33 26.12 -31.91
C SER A 16 22.45 24.72 -31.31
N PHE A 17 21.43 23.90 -31.58
CA PHE A 17 21.44 22.47 -31.37
C PHE A 17 21.78 21.77 -32.68
N LYS A 18 22.80 20.91 -32.68
CA LYS A 18 23.26 20.19 -33.88
C LYS A 18 22.27 19.15 -34.43
N ASN A 19 21.24 18.79 -33.67
CA ASN A 19 20.14 17.91 -34.05
C ASN A 19 18.95 18.10 -33.08
N ARG A 20 17.87 17.33 -33.27
CA ARG A 20 16.63 17.44 -32.49
C ARG A 20 16.56 16.51 -31.28
N LEU A 21 17.64 15.80 -30.96
CA LEU A 21 17.63 14.64 -30.06
C LEU A 21 18.38 14.93 -28.75
N PHE A 22 17.69 14.76 -27.63
CA PHE A 22 18.14 15.15 -26.30
C PHE A 22 18.11 13.94 -25.37
N MET A 23 19.05 13.88 -24.44
CA MET A 23 18.89 13.02 -23.27
C MET A 23 17.98 13.73 -22.26
N SER A 24 16.92 13.05 -21.84
CA SER A 24 15.97 13.59 -20.86
C SER A 24 16.60 13.66 -19.46
N PRO A 25 16.15 14.60 -18.61
CA PRO A 25 16.58 14.69 -17.21
C PRO A 25 16.06 13.49 -16.41
N MET A 26 16.97 12.55 -16.11
CA MET A 26 16.71 11.34 -15.32
C MET A 26 17.51 11.39 -14.03
N THR A 27 16.80 11.38 -12.91
CA THR A 27 17.40 11.45 -11.58
C THR A 27 18.11 10.15 -11.24
N THR A 28 19.39 10.26 -10.86
CA THR A 28 20.27 9.13 -10.54
C THR A 28 20.24 8.76 -9.06
N GLN A 29 19.82 9.67 -8.18
CA GLN A 29 19.88 9.55 -6.71
C GLN A 29 21.27 9.18 -6.19
N SER A 30 22.33 9.66 -6.87
CA SER A 30 23.70 9.21 -6.63
C SER A 30 24.67 10.33 -6.22
N ALA A 31 24.15 11.50 -5.84
CA ALA A 31 24.95 12.57 -5.26
C ALA A 31 25.32 12.21 -3.81
N PHE A 32 26.33 12.89 -3.25
CA PHE A 32 26.62 12.77 -1.82
C PHE A 32 25.46 13.29 -0.96
N TYR A 33 25.47 12.97 0.33
CA TYR A 33 24.41 13.35 1.27
C TYR A 33 24.19 14.87 1.36
N ASP A 34 25.18 15.68 1.01
CA ASP A 34 25.11 17.15 0.96
C ASP A 34 24.75 17.68 -0.44
N GLY A 35 24.54 16.80 -1.42
CA GLY A 35 24.24 17.13 -2.81
C GLY A 35 25.47 17.46 -3.66
N GLU A 36 26.68 17.18 -3.20
CA GLU A 36 27.89 17.26 -4.04
C GLU A 36 27.94 16.13 -5.08
N ILE A 37 28.57 16.43 -6.23
CA ILE A 37 28.70 15.49 -7.35
C ILE A 37 29.54 14.26 -6.95
N THR A 38 29.20 13.10 -7.51
CA THR A 38 30.05 11.91 -7.43
C THR A 38 30.65 11.57 -8.79
N GLN A 39 31.79 10.87 -8.78
CA GLN A 39 32.41 10.38 -10.02
C GLN A 39 31.44 9.50 -10.82
N GLN A 40 30.56 8.76 -10.14
CA GLN A 40 29.56 7.91 -10.77
C GLN A 40 28.56 8.70 -11.62
N ILE A 41 28.12 9.89 -11.16
CA ILE A 41 27.27 10.79 -11.94
C ILE A 41 28.03 11.31 -13.17
N ILE A 42 29.29 11.71 -13.00
CA ILE A 42 30.13 12.20 -14.10
C ILE A 42 30.28 11.12 -15.17
N ASP A 43 30.64 9.89 -14.78
CA ASP A 43 30.82 8.77 -15.70
C ASP A 43 29.50 8.42 -16.41
N TYR A 44 28.38 8.42 -15.68
CA TYR A 44 27.05 8.14 -16.21
C TYR A 44 26.65 9.11 -17.34
N TYR A 45 26.78 10.42 -17.11
CA TYR A 45 26.44 11.43 -18.10
C TYR A 45 27.47 11.54 -19.21
N ALA A 46 28.76 11.44 -18.89
CA ALA A 46 29.81 11.42 -19.89
C ALA A 46 29.60 10.26 -20.86
N PHE A 47 29.22 9.07 -20.40
CA PHE A 47 29.02 7.91 -21.27
C PHE A 47 27.87 8.08 -22.27
N ARG A 48 26.87 8.90 -21.94
CA ARG A 48 25.69 9.19 -22.78
C ARG A 48 25.80 10.50 -23.57
N SER A 49 26.93 11.19 -23.44
CA SER A 49 27.24 12.42 -24.17
C SER A 49 27.98 12.10 -25.46
N GLY A 50 27.86 12.97 -26.47
CA GLY A 50 28.42 12.70 -27.78
C GLY A 50 27.46 13.14 -28.85
N ASP A 51 26.58 12.25 -29.28
CA ASP A 51 25.75 12.46 -30.46
C ASP A 51 24.44 13.20 -30.19
N ALA A 52 23.94 13.16 -28.94
CA ALA A 52 22.82 13.99 -28.51
C ALA A 52 23.15 15.47 -28.71
N ALA A 53 22.19 16.28 -29.15
CA ALA A 53 22.34 17.72 -29.23
C ALA A 53 22.63 18.33 -27.85
N ALA A 54 21.89 17.90 -26.84
CA ALA A 54 22.14 18.26 -25.46
C ALA A 54 21.84 17.10 -24.50
N VAL A 55 22.51 17.13 -23.36
CA VAL A 55 22.19 16.34 -22.19
C VAL A 55 21.60 17.27 -21.14
N ILE A 56 20.34 17.02 -20.79
CA ILE A 56 19.69 17.71 -19.68
C ILE A 56 19.98 16.87 -18.43
N VAL A 57 20.82 17.41 -17.55
CA VAL A 57 21.17 16.78 -16.26
C VAL A 57 19.94 16.77 -15.36
N GLU A 58 19.91 15.80 -14.44
CA GLU A 58 18.86 15.61 -13.44
C GLU A 58 18.49 16.88 -12.66
N SER A 59 17.35 16.82 -11.98
CA SER A 59 16.84 17.94 -11.21
C SER A 59 17.83 18.30 -10.09
N CYS A 60 18.40 19.50 -10.18
CA CYS A 60 19.35 20.07 -9.24
C CYS A 60 18.64 21.04 -8.29
N PHE A 61 18.69 20.80 -6.99
CA PHE A 61 17.97 21.63 -6.02
C PHE A 61 18.65 22.99 -5.84
N VAL A 62 17.85 24.06 -5.82
CA VAL A 62 18.35 25.45 -5.64
C VAL A 62 18.47 25.85 -4.17
N GLU A 63 17.85 25.08 -3.26
CA GLU A 63 17.95 25.23 -1.81
C GLU A 63 18.10 23.86 -1.17
N ASP A 64 18.98 23.72 -0.18
CA ASP A 64 19.26 22.46 0.52
C ASP A 64 18.05 21.84 1.23
N LYS A 65 17.04 22.66 1.56
CA LYS A 65 15.76 22.25 2.16
C LYS A 65 14.69 21.88 1.14
N GLY A 66 15.03 21.97 -0.14
CA GLY A 66 14.15 21.74 -1.28
C GLY A 66 14.37 20.41 -1.99
N ARG A 67 14.99 19.42 -1.33
CA ARG A 67 15.30 18.11 -1.93
C ARG A 67 14.05 17.26 -2.06
N GLY A 68 13.84 16.69 -3.24
CA GLY A 68 12.72 15.79 -3.53
C GLY A 68 13.04 14.30 -3.39
N PHE A 69 14.31 13.93 -3.26
CA PHE A 69 14.77 12.53 -3.24
C PHE A 69 16.11 12.38 -2.51
N PRO A 70 16.41 11.20 -1.93
CA PRO A 70 17.74 10.87 -1.47
C PRO A 70 18.79 10.99 -2.59
N GLY A 71 20.00 11.40 -2.24
CA GLY A 71 21.10 11.53 -3.21
C GLY A 71 20.82 12.56 -4.33
N ALA A 72 20.00 13.58 -4.06
CA ALA A 72 19.74 14.65 -5.01
C ALA A 72 20.97 15.51 -5.27
N LEU A 73 21.17 15.95 -6.52
CA LEU A 73 22.25 16.86 -6.88
C LEU A 73 21.88 18.31 -6.50
N GLY A 74 22.81 19.08 -5.95
CA GLY A 74 22.57 20.46 -5.49
C GLY A 74 23.28 21.53 -6.32
N VAL A 75 22.66 22.72 -6.40
CA VAL A 75 23.25 23.96 -6.97
C VAL A 75 22.95 25.19 -6.08
N ASP A 76 22.70 24.92 -4.81
CA ASP A 76 22.37 25.83 -3.71
C ASP A 76 23.58 26.61 -3.15
N THR A 77 24.82 26.12 -3.33
CA THR A 77 26.02 26.77 -2.78
C THR A 77 27.21 26.78 -3.74
N ASP A 78 28.10 27.76 -3.58
CA ASP A 78 29.28 27.93 -4.43
C ASP A 78 30.30 26.78 -4.29
N LYS A 79 30.25 26.05 -3.18
CA LYS A 79 31.11 24.88 -2.93
C LYS A 79 30.93 23.80 -4.00
N LYS A 80 29.71 23.67 -4.53
CA LYS A 80 29.34 22.65 -5.52
C LYS A 80 29.81 22.99 -6.93
N VAL A 81 30.19 24.25 -7.20
CA VAL A 81 30.58 24.72 -8.55
C VAL A 81 31.75 23.93 -9.12
N ALA A 82 32.76 23.58 -8.31
CA ALA A 82 33.92 22.82 -8.77
C ALA A 82 33.51 21.44 -9.33
N GLY A 83 32.73 20.67 -8.58
CA GLY A 83 32.22 19.37 -9.03
C GLY A 83 31.26 19.48 -10.22
N LEU A 84 30.40 20.50 -10.22
CA LEU A 84 29.52 20.80 -11.35
C LEU A 84 30.31 21.17 -12.62
N THR A 85 31.49 21.80 -12.46
CA THR A 85 32.40 22.10 -13.58
C THR A 85 32.95 20.83 -14.22
N GLU A 86 33.29 19.83 -13.41
CA GLU A 86 33.74 18.54 -13.91
C GLU A 86 32.64 17.83 -14.72
N LEU A 87 31.40 17.85 -14.22
CA LEU A 87 30.25 17.29 -14.93
C LEU A 87 29.99 18.00 -16.26
N ALA A 88 29.90 19.34 -16.26
CA ALA A 88 29.68 20.12 -17.48
C ALA A 88 30.80 19.86 -18.50
N THR A 89 32.05 19.86 -18.04
CA THR A 89 33.22 19.58 -18.88
C THR A 89 33.16 18.18 -19.47
N ALA A 90 32.80 17.16 -18.69
CA ALA A 90 32.71 15.78 -19.14
C ALA A 90 31.67 15.61 -20.26
N ILE A 91 30.50 16.24 -20.13
CA ILE A 91 29.44 16.23 -21.15
C ILE A 91 29.93 16.95 -22.42
N LYS A 92 30.42 18.19 -22.25
CA LYS A 92 30.81 19.07 -23.36
C LYS A 92 32.02 18.57 -24.13
N SER A 93 32.95 17.89 -23.46
CA SER A 93 34.15 17.32 -24.11
C SER A 93 33.82 16.31 -25.21
N LYS A 94 32.63 15.72 -25.19
CA LYS A 94 32.13 14.81 -26.23
C LYS A 94 31.27 15.50 -27.28
N GLY A 95 30.96 16.79 -27.12
CA GLY A 95 30.27 17.60 -28.13
C GLY A 95 28.75 17.73 -27.95
N SER A 96 28.17 17.21 -26.87
CA SER A 96 26.79 17.55 -26.46
C SER A 96 26.79 18.86 -25.67
N LYS A 97 25.72 19.65 -25.78
CA LYS A 97 25.49 20.77 -24.87
C LYS A 97 25.14 20.24 -23.47
N ALA A 98 25.62 20.90 -22.42
CA ALA A 98 25.26 20.56 -21.04
C ALA A 98 24.19 21.53 -20.52
N ILE A 99 23.00 21.02 -20.18
CA ILE A 99 21.90 21.83 -19.63
C ILE A 99 21.59 21.31 -18.22
N MET A 100 21.50 22.22 -17.24
CA MET A 100 21.15 21.86 -15.86
C MET A 100 19.67 22.10 -15.60
N GLN A 101 18.93 21.08 -15.18
CA GLN A 101 17.55 21.30 -14.74
C GLN A 101 17.55 21.80 -13.29
N ILE A 102 17.00 22.99 -13.04
CA ILE A 102 16.97 23.61 -11.70
C ILE A 102 15.56 23.54 -11.10
N TYR A 103 15.45 23.15 -9.83
CA TYR A 103 14.16 22.95 -9.17
C TYR A 103 14.18 23.19 -7.66
N HIS A 104 12.99 23.22 -7.07
CA HIS A 104 12.77 23.10 -5.63
C HIS A 104 11.53 22.22 -5.39
N ALA A 105 11.64 21.21 -4.52
CA ALA A 105 10.57 20.22 -4.32
C ALA A 105 9.29 20.83 -3.76
N GLY A 106 9.39 21.90 -2.97
CA GLY A 106 8.23 22.57 -2.36
C GLY A 106 7.42 21.60 -1.49
N ARG A 107 6.11 21.50 -1.69
CA ARG A 107 5.24 20.52 -1.01
C ARG A 107 5.55 19.04 -1.28
N MET A 108 6.49 18.75 -2.19
CA MET A 108 6.98 17.39 -2.47
C MET A 108 8.23 17.03 -1.67
N ALA A 109 8.79 17.97 -0.90
CA ALA A 109 9.93 17.71 -0.02
C ALA A 109 9.47 16.96 1.24
N TRP A 110 10.38 16.13 1.78
CA TRP A 110 10.16 15.35 2.99
C TRP A 110 11.13 15.81 4.10
N PRO A 111 10.67 16.10 5.33
CA PRO A 111 11.53 16.53 6.43
C PRO A 111 12.74 15.61 6.66
N GLU A 112 12.55 14.30 6.50
CA GLU A 112 13.54 13.24 6.77
C GLU A 112 14.82 13.42 5.94
N ILE A 113 14.69 13.86 4.69
CA ILE A 113 15.83 14.09 3.77
C ILE A 113 16.26 15.56 3.70
N ASN A 114 15.56 16.46 4.41
CA ASN A 114 15.80 17.90 4.45
C ASN A 114 16.15 18.39 5.87
N GLY A 115 16.79 17.53 6.68
CA GLY A 115 17.29 17.91 8.01
C GLY A 115 16.20 18.28 9.02
N GLY A 116 15.00 17.74 8.86
CA GLY A 116 13.83 18.04 9.68
C GLY A 116 13.10 19.34 9.30
N ALA A 117 13.49 20.01 8.21
CA ALA A 117 12.83 21.23 7.77
C ALA A 117 11.38 20.97 7.32
N THR A 118 10.45 21.77 7.82
CA THR A 118 9.08 21.79 7.29
C THR A 118 9.11 22.27 5.83
N PRO A 119 8.53 21.51 4.89
CA PRO A 119 8.47 21.92 3.49
C PRO A 119 7.76 23.25 3.31
N ILE A 120 8.03 23.93 2.20
CA ILE A 120 7.42 25.22 1.86
C ILE A 120 6.61 25.11 0.58
N SER A 121 5.57 25.94 0.45
CA SER A 121 4.76 26.02 -0.77
C SER A 121 4.03 27.37 -0.87
N ALA A 122 3.25 27.54 -1.94
CA ALA A 122 2.41 28.70 -2.15
C ALA A 122 1.37 28.87 -1.04
N SER A 123 0.82 27.76 -0.53
CA SER A 123 -0.17 27.70 0.56
C SER A 123 0.01 26.41 1.37
N PRO A 124 -0.61 26.27 2.56
CA PRO A 124 -0.43 25.09 3.40
C PRO A 124 -1.30 23.91 2.94
N VAL A 125 -1.13 23.52 1.67
CA VAL A 125 -1.86 22.41 1.03
C VAL A 125 -0.88 21.26 0.78
N ALA A 126 -1.07 20.16 1.51
CA ALA A 126 -0.28 18.94 1.30
C ALA A 126 -0.45 18.39 -0.12
N ALA A 127 0.54 17.66 -0.62
CA ALA A 127 0.37 16.88 -1.84
C ALA A 127 -0.67 15.78 -1.60
N LEU A 128 -1.47 15.40 -2.61
CA LEU A 128 -2.38 14.25 -2.51
C LEU A 128 -1.60 12.94 -2.64
N ARG A 129 -0.68 12.72 -1.71
CA ARG A 129 0.08 11.48 -1.54
C ARG A 129 -0.02 11.04 -0.08
N PRO A 130 0.00 9.73 0.19
CA PRO A 130 0.05 9.24 1.56
C PRO A 130 1.19 9.93 2.32
N ASN A 131 0.87 10.45 3.51
CA ASN A 131 1.80 11.10 4.44
C ASN A 131 2.51 12.35 3.96
N ALA A 132 2.07 12.96 2.85
CA ALA A 132 2.70 14.19 2.40
C ALA A 132 2.66 15.24 3.53
N PRO A 133 3.82 15.76 3.98
CA PRO A 133 3.87 16.79 5.01
C PRO A 133 3.09 18.03 4.55
N VAL A 134 2.35 18.65 5.48
CA VAL A 134 1.69 19.93 5.19
C VAL A 134 2.79 21.00 5.06
N PRO A 135 2.94 21.65 3.89
CA PRO A 135 3.94 22.67 3.73
C PRO A 135 3.54 23.92 4.51
N ARG A 136 4.52 24.74 4.86
CA ARG A 136 4.30 26.10 5.33
C ARG A 136 4.10 27.03 4.14
N GLU A 137 3.13 27.93 4.24
CA GLU A 137 2.98 29.02 3.29
C GLU A 137 4.23 29.93 3.29
N MET A 138 4.77 30.20 2.10
CA MET A 138 5.88 31.15 1.94
C MET A 138 5.39 32.59 2.18
N THR A 139 6.18 33.36 2.92
CA THR A 139 5.98 34.81 3.00
C THR A 139 6.38 35.50 1.69
N GLU A 140 5.92 36.73 1.46
CA GLU A 140 6.35 37.49 0.27
C GLU A 140 7.88 37.63 0.17
N GLU A 141 8.55 37.88 1.29
CA GLU A 141 10.01 37.93 1.35
C GLU A 141 10.66 36.60 0.91
N GLN A 142 10.12 35.47 1.39
CA GLN A 142 10.60 34.14 0.99
C GLN A 142 10.31 33.80 -0.48
N ILE A 143 9.23 34.33 -1.04
CA ILE A 143 8.93 34.19 -2.47
C ILE A 143 9.98 34.92 -3.30
N LEU A 144 10.31 36.16 -2.91
CA LEU A 144 11.37 36.94 -3.57
C LEU A 144 12.74 36.30 -3.37
N GLU A 145 13.04 35.78 -2.18
CA GLU A 145 14.28 35.04 -1.90
C GLU A 145 14.39 33.79 -2.76
N MET A 146 13.31 33.01 -2.90
CA MET A 146 13.27 31.84 -3.77
C MET A 146 13.52 32.22 -5.24
N ILE A 147 12.95 33.32 -5.72
CA ILE A 147 13.25 33.84 -7.07
C ILE A 147 14.76 34.11 -7.21
N THR A 148 15.37 34.78 -6.22
CA THR A 148 16.82 35.01 -6.19
C THR A 148 17.61 33.70 -6.15
N MET A 149 17.16 32.67 -5.42
CA MET A 149 17.83 31.36 -5.39
C MET A 149 17.85 30.67 -6.76
N PHE A 150 16.78 30.79 -7.56
CA PHE A 150 16.80 30.33 -8.96
C PHE A 150 17.78 31.15 -9.83
N GLY A 151 17.92 32.45 -9.56
CA GLY A 151 18.94 33.30 -10.18
C GLY A 151 20.36 32.87 -9.80
N ASP A 152 20.61 32.62 -8.52
CA ASP A 152 21.91 32.17 -8.01
C ASP A 152 22.29 30.78 -8.53
N ALA A 153 21.32 29.87 -8.62
CA ALA A 153 21.51 28.58 -9.28
C ALA A 153 21.93 28.74 -10.74
N THR A 154 21.31 29.68 -11.46
CA THR A 154 21.68 30.03 -12.84
C THR A 154 23.10 30.58 -12.92
N ARG A 155 23.48 31.51 -12.05
CA ARG A 155 24.85 32.02 -11.96
C ARG A 155 25.84 30.89 -11.75
N ARG A 156 25.58 29.96 -10.82
CA ARG A 156 26.45 28.81 -10.56
C ARG A 156 26.53 27.84 -11.75
N ALA A 157 25.44 27.65 -12.48
CA ALA A 157 25.46 26.87 -13.72
C ALA A 157 26.36 27.51 -14.79
N ILE A 158 26.29 28.84 -14.96
CA ILE A 158 27.18 29.62 -15.84
C ILE A 158 28.63 29.48 -15.39
N GLU A 159 28.92 29.69 -14.10
CA GLU A 159 30.27 29.58 -13.54
C GLU A 159 30.86 28.17 -13.68
N ALA A 160 30.02 27.14 -13.51
CA ALA A 160 30.39 25.75 -13.76
C ALA A 160 30.55 25.41 -15.26
N GLY A 161 30.21 26.33 -16.16
CA GLY A 161 30.40 26.16 -17.59
C GLY A 161 29.32 25.33 -18.30
N PHE A 162 28.13 25.19 -17.70
CA PHE A 162 26.96 24.68 -18.41
C PHE A 162 26.59 25.61 -19.58
N ASP A 163 26.00 25.06 -20.64
CA ASP A 163 25.53 25.83 -21.80
C ASP A 163 24.11 26.39 -21.59
N GLY A 164 23.40 25.97 -20.54
CA GLY A 164 22.07 26.45 -20.24
C GLY A 164 21.46 25.88 -18.95
N VAL A 165 20.27 26.38 -18.62
CA VAL A 165 19.40 25.85 -17.58
C VAL A 165 18.02 25.50 -18.14
N GLU A 166 17.42 24.46 -17.57
CA GLU A 166 15.99 24.17 -17.73
C GLU A 166 15.27 24.45 -16.42
N ILE A 167 14.34 25.41 -16.44
CA ILE A 167 13.51 25.75 -15.30
C ILE A 167 12.43 24.68 -15.12
N HIS A 168 12.42 24.01 -13.96
CA HIS A 168 11.52 22.87 -13.73
C HIS A 168 10.14 23.30 -13.17
N GLY A 169 9.23 23.63 -14.07
CA GLY A 169 7.83 23.96 -13.79
C GLY A 169 6.84 22.80 -13.84
N ALA A 170 7.27 21.58 -13.52
CA ALA A 170 6.49 20.35 -13.70
C ALA A 170 6.56 19.43 -12.48
N ASN A 171 5.89 18.28 -12.56
CA ASN A 171 5.96 17.19 -11.59
C ASN A 171 5.59 17.61 -10.16
N THR A 172 4.64 18.54 -10.04
CA THR A 172 4.10 19.09 -8.78
C THR A 172 5.13 19.84 -7.93
N PHE A 173 6.26 20.28 -8.49
CA PHE A 173 7.28 21.09 -7.80
C PHE A 173 6.94 22.58 -7.72
N ILE A 174 7.75 23.37 -6.99
CA ILE A 174 7.37 24.69 -6.47
C ILE A 174 6.72 25.62 -7.52
N LEU A 175 7.24 25.64 -8.74
CA LEU A 175 6.73 26.50 -9.81
C LEU A 175 5.33 26.08 -10.27
N GLN A 176 5.10 24.76 -10.44
CA GLN A 176 3.77 24.22 -10.67
C GLN A 176 2.85 24.50 -9.48
N GLN A 177 3.38 24.41 -8.24
CA GLN A 177 2.58 24.63 -7.03
C GLN A 177 2.03 26.06 -6.96
N PHE A 178 2.83 27.06 -7.33
CA PHE A 178 2.35 28.44 -7.43
C PHE A 178 1.35 28.64 -8.57
N PHE A 179 1.49 27.93 -9.69
CA PHE A 179 0.56 28.09 -10.80
C PHE A 179 -0.79 27.36 -10.58
N SER A 180 -0.74 26.21 -9.90
CA SER A 180 -1.87 25.34 -9.64
C SER A 180 -2.93 25.99 -8.74
N PRO A 181 -4.21 26.03 -9.15
CA PRO A 181 -5.29 26.46 -8.25
C PRO A 181 -5.51 25.51 -7.08
N HIS A 182 -5.02 24.26 -7.15
CA HIS A 182 -5.12 23.30 -6.06
C HIS A 182 -4.20 23.67 -4.90
N SER A 183 -2.94 23.95 -5.22
CA SER A 183 -1.88 24.13 -4.21
C SER A 183 -1.58 25.59 -3.86
N ASN A 184 -2.03 26.54 -4.69
CA ASN A 184 -1.98 27.97 -4.38
C ASN A 184 -3.37 28.51 -4.05
N ARG A 185 -3.61 28.71 -2.75
CA ARG A 185 -4.85 29.26 -2.18
C ARG A 185 -4.68 30.69 -1.69
N ARG A 186 -3.60 31.37 -2.09
CA ARG A 186 -3.32 32.75 -1.68
C ARG A 186 -4.32 33.71 -2.30
N GLU A 187 -4.56 34.84 -1.63
CA GLU A 187 -5.41 35.93 -2.14
C GLU A 187 -4.61 37.19 -2.53
N ASP A 188 -3.30 37.15 -2.32
CA ASP A 188 -2.39 38.27 -2.57
C ASP A 188 -2.01 38.39 -4.06
N GLN A 189 -0.87 38.99 -4.37
CA GLN A 189 -0.39 39.14 -5.75
C GLN A 189 0.19 37.86 -6.36
N TRP A 190 0.38 36.81 -5.56
CA TRP A 190 0.98 35.54 -5.96
C TRP A 190 -0.06 34.43 -6.13
N GLY A 191 -1.34 34.66 -5.81
CA GLY A 191 -2.41 33.68 -5.97
C GLY A 191 -3.79 34.26 -6.29
N GLY A 192 -4.82 33.42 -6.23
CA GLY A 192 -6.19 33.83 -6.50
C GLY A 192 -6.55 33.66 -7.97
N SER A 193 -6.34 34.68 -8.81
CA SER A 193 -6.63 34.57 -10.25
C SER A 193 -5.53 33.81 -11.00
N ARG A 194 -5.85 33.29 -12.19
CA ARG A 194 -4.90 32.58 -13.05
C ARG A 194 -3.69 33.45 -13.43
N GLU A 195 -3.92 34.74 -13.69
CA GLU A 195 -2.88 35.73 -13.99
C GLU A 195 -1.93 35.93 -12.81
N LYS A 196 -2.47 36.03 -11.59
CA LYS A 196 -1.67 36.20 -10.37
C LYS A 196 -0.87 34.94 -10.03
N ARG A 197 -1.45 33.75 -10.20
CA ARG A 197 -0.75 32.46 -10.03
C ARG A 197 0.39 32.27 -11.04
N ALA A 198 0.24 32.77 -12.27
CA ALA A 198 1.30 32.75 -13.28
C ALA A 198 2.48 33.68 -12.95
N LYS A 199 2.31 34.63 -12.02
CA LYS A 199 3.33 35.63 -11.68
C LYS A 199 4.62 35.00 -11.19
N PHE A 200 4.56 34.01 -10.30
CA PHE A 200 5.78 33.40 -9.74
C PHE A 200 6.67 32.72 -10.80
N PRO A 201 6.14 31.83 -11.68
CA PRO A 201 6.91 31.33 -12.82
C PRO A 201 7.48 32.42 -13.74
N LEU A 202 6.74 33.50 -13.98
CA LEU A 202 7.20 34.62 -14.82
C LEU A 202 8.35 35.39 -14.17
N GLU A 203 8.28 35.67 -12.87
CA GLU A 203 9.35 36.37 -12.16
C GLU A 203 10.60 35.50 -12.04
N VAL A 204 10.46 34.18 -11.87
CA VAL A 204 11.61 33.26 -11.94
C VAL A 204 12.25 33.28 -13.33
N MET A 205 11.47 33.22 -14.41
CA MET A 205 12.01 33.33 -15.77
C MET A 205 12.76 34.65 -15.99
N LYS A 206 12.18 35.78 -15.56
CA LYS A 206 12.82 37.10 -15.66
C LYS A 206 14.11 37.18 -14.86
N GLU A 207 14.15 36.60 -13.67
CA GLU A 207 15.35 36.60 -12.83
C GLU A 207 16.47 35.77 -13.46
N VAL A 208 16.15 34.59 -13.99
CA VAL A 208 17.10 33.76 -14.75
C VAL A 208 17.68 34.55 -15.93
N GLN A 209 16.83 35.22 -16.71
CA GLN A 209 17.26 36.06 -17.84
C GLN A 209 18.12 37.25 -17.39
N ARG A 210 17.71 37.94 -16.32
CA ARG A 210 18.46 39.06 -15.73
C ARG A 210 19.87 38.61 -15.32
N VAL A 211 20.00 37.45 -14.68
CA VAL A 211 21.30 36.89 -14.29
C VAL A 211 22.14 36.53 -15.51
N VAL A 212 21.56 35.92 -16.56
CA VAL A 212 22.27 35.61 -17.81
C VAL A 212 22.84 36.88 -18.46
N GLU A 213 22.03 37.94 -18.53
CA GLU A 213 22.46 39.26 -19.04
C GLU A 213 23.55 39.89 -18.17
N GLU A 214 23.38 39.85 -16.84
CA GLU A 214 24.34 40.39 -15.87
C GLU A 214 25.71 39.68 -15.95
N GLN A 215 25.69 38.35 -16.09
CA GLN A 215 26.89 37.54 -16.27
C GLN A 215 27.48 37.64 -17.69
N LYS A 216 26.78 38.30 -18.62
CA LYS A 216 27.15 38.40 -20.05
C LYS A 216 27.40 37.02 -20.67
N ALA A 217 26.58 36.04 -20.28
CA ALA A 217 26.69 34.67 -20.77
C ALA A 217 26.08 34.59 -22.18
N GLU A 218 26.90 34.85 -23.20
CA GLU A 218 26.51 34.73 -24.60
C GLU A 218 26.11 33.30 -24.96
N ASN A 219 25.04 33.13 -25.75
CA ASN A 219 24.52 31.84 -26.19
C ASN A 219 24.08 30.90 -25.05
N PHE A 220 23.74 31.44 -23.88
CA PHE A 220 23.24 30.64 -22.77
C PHE A 220 21.76 30.28 -22.97
N ILE A 221 21.46 28.98 -22.88
CA ILE A 221 20.15 28.42 -23.24
C ILE A 221 19.22 28.44 -22.02
N ILE A 222 17.99 28.89 -22.20
CA ILE A 222 16.94 28.89 -21.17
C ILE A 222 15.74 28.08 -21.65
N GLY A 223 15.53 26.92 -21.04
CA GLY A 223 14.35 26.06 -21.25
C GLY A 223 13.33 26.16 -20.11
N TYR A 224 12.07 25.80 -20.39
CA TYR A 224 11.05 25.64 -19.35
C TYR A 224 10.28 24.32 -19.51
N ARG A 225 10.33 23.48 -18.49
CA ARG A 225 9.61 22.19 -18.46
C ARG A 225 8.29 22.32 -17.70
N PHE A 226 7.20 21.77 -18.24
CA PHE A 226 5.87 21.90 -17.65
C PHE A 226 5.11 20.57 -17.59
N SER A 227 4.28 20.40 -16.57
CA SER A 227 3.23 19.38 -16.55
C SER A 227 2.02 19.95 -17.29
N PRO A 228 1.51 19.29 -18.34
CA PRO A 228 0.43 19.86 -19.13
C PRO A 228 -0.92 19.89 -18.41
N GLU A 229 -1.12 18.99 -17.46
CA GLU A 229 -2.36 18.83 -16.70
C GLU A 229 -2.04 18.27 -15.30
N GLU A 230 -2.97 18.47 -14.38
CA GLU A 230 -2.93 18.04 -12.98
C GLU A 230 -4.27 17.36 -12.63
N LEU A 231 -4.25 16.26 -11.87
CA LEU A 231 -5.46 15.47 -11.55
C LEU A 231 -6.24 16.03 -10.36
N GLU A 232 -5.60 16.86 -9.53
CA GLU A 232 -6.25 17.47 -8.39
C GLU A 232 -7.38 18.43 -8.79
N GLU A 233 -8.39 18.59 -7.93
CA GLU A 233 -9.53 19.46 -8.19
C GLU A 233 -9.68 20.53 -7.09
N PRO A 234 -9.76 21.83 -7.43
CA PRO A 234 -9.52 22.42 -8.75
C PRO A 234 -8.04 22.25 -9.16
N GLY A 235 -7.78 21.87 -10.42
CA GLY A 235 -6.43 21.59 -10.92
C GLY A 235 -5.98 22.48 -12.07
N ILE A 236 -4.81 22.15 -12.62
CA ILE A 236 -4.35 22.67 -13.90
C ILE A 236 -5.02 21.86 -15.01
N HIS A 237 -5.97 22.47 -15.72
CA HIS A 237 -6.46 21.94 -16.98
C HIS A 237 -5.56 22.39 -18.13
N PHE A 238 -5.70 21.76 -19.29
CA PHE A 238 -4.85 22.08 -20.45
C PHE A 238 -4.97 23.54 -20.90
N GLU A 239 -6.14 24.16 -20.74
CA GLU A 239 -6.34 25.59 -21.04
C GLU A 239 -5.52 26.51 -20.12
N ASP A 240 -5.32 26.13 -18.85
CA ASP A 240 -4.47 26.87 -17.92
C ASP A 240 -3.01 26.76 -18.35
N THR A 241 -2.58 25.56 -18.75
CA THR A 241 -1.25 25.36 -19.34
C THR A 241 -1.06 26.23 -20.58
N MET A 242 -2.03 26.27 -21.50
CA MET A 242 -1.93 27.14 -22.68
C MET A 242 -1.87 28.62 -22.30
N PHE A 243 -2.60 29.06 -21.28
CA PHE A 243 -2.46 30.41 -20.75
C PHE A 243 -1.03 30.68 -20.25
N LEU A 244 -0.48 29.79 -19.42
CA LEU A 244 0.87 29.93 -18.86
C LEU A 244 1.93 29.98 -19.97
N LEU A 245 1.89 29.05 -20.91
CA LEU A 245 2.87 28.96 -22.00
C LEU A 245 2.79 30.16 -22.94
N ASN A 246 1.59 30.60 -23.30
CA ASN A 246 1.40 31.81 -24.10
C ASN A 246 1.95 33.06 -23.40
N THR A 247 1.84 33.13 -22.07
CA THR A 247 2.35 34.26 -21.28
C THR A 247 3.87 34.21 -21.13
N LEU A 248 4.45 33.04 -20.86
CA LEU A 248 5.90 32.84 -20.79
C LEU A 248 6.57 33.05 -22.16
N ALA A 249 5.87 32.78 -23.26
CA ALA A 249 6.41 32.94 -24.61
C ALA A 249 6.80 34.39 -24.95
N GLU A 250 6.18 35.39 -24.31
CA GLU A 250 6.53 36.81 -24.46
C GLU A 250 7.90 37.14 -23.86
N LEU A 251 8.45 36.25 -23.02
CA LEU A 251 9.82 36.34 -22.52
C LEU A 251 10.82 35.61 -23.43
N HIS A 252 10.38 34.97 -24.52
CA HIS A 252 11.23 34.30 -25.50
C HIS A 252 12.24 33.26 -24.94
N PRO A 253 11.82 32.29 -24.10
CA PRO A 253 12.70 31.16 -23.76
C PRO A 253 13.09 30.37 -25.02
N ASP A 254 14.22 29.67 -24.98
CA ASP A 254 14.75 28.94 -26.12
C ASP A 254 13.94 27.69 -26.47
N TYR A 255 13.27 27.08 -25.50
CA TYR A 255 12.33 25.98 -25.72
C TYR A 255 11.37 25.75 -24.55
N PHE A 256 10.24 25.09 -24.85
CA PHE A 256 9.35 24.49 -23.86
C PHE A 256 9.46 22.97 -23.90
N HIS A 257 9.26 22.29 -22.77
CA HIS A 257 9.42 20.84 -22.65
C HIS A 257 8.25 20.21 -21.91
N PHE A 258 7.53 19.30 -22.58
CA PHE A 258 6.47 18.51 -21.95
C PHE A 258 7.05 17.58 -20.87
N SER A 259 6.30 17.36 -19.79
CA SER A 259 6.54 16.26 -18.86
C SER A 259 5.39 15.25 -18.94
N MET A 260 5.57 14.17 -19.71
CA MET A 260 4.55 13.13 -19.93
C MET A 260 5.18 11.74 -20.08
N GLY A 261 4.39 10.70 -19.81
CA GLY A 261 4.83 9.30 -19.98
C GLY A 261 4.89 8.83 -21.44
N ALA A 262 4.13 9.46 -22.34
CA ALA A 262 4.10 9.16 -23.78
C ALA A 262 3.93 10.45 -24.59
N TYR A 263 4.64 10.58 -25.71
CA TYR A 263 4.53 11.74 -26.59
C TYR A 263 3.15 11.86 -27.28
N THR A 264 2.38 10.77 -27.32
CA THR A 264 1.03 10.67 -27.88
C THR A 264 -0.09 10.85 -26.85
N ARG A 265 0.23 11.15 -25.59
CA ARG A 265 -0.74 11.15 -24.49
C ARG A 265 -1.92 12.12 -24.75
N PRO A 266 -3.18 11.67 -24.63
CA PRO A 266 -4.34 12.54 -24.58
C PRO A 266 -4.49 13.21 -23.21
N SER A 267 -5.65 13.83 -22.95
CA SER A 267 -5.93 14.43 -21.64
C SER A 267 -5.98 13.37 -20.54
N ILE A 268 -5.42 13.70 -19.37
CA ILE A 268 -5.58 12.87 -18.16
C ILE A 268 -6.77 13.30 -17.30
N VAL A 269 -7.33 14.48 -17.58
CA VAL A 269 -8.46 15.05 -16.84
C VAL A 269 -9.78 14.80 -17.59
N ASP A 270 -9.74 14.89 -18.92
CA ASP A 270 -10.87 14.52 -19.79
C ASP A 270 -10.57 13.20 -20.50
N SER A 271 -10.90 12.09 -19.83
CA SER A 271 -10.58 10.74 -20.30
C SER A 271 -11.35 10.31 -21.55
N ASP A 272 -12.41 11.03 -21.94
CA ASP A 272 -13.20 10.72 -23.13
C ASP A 272 -12.70 11.45 -24.39
N ASP A 273 -11.75 12.38 -24.25
CA ASP A 273 -11.12 13.07 -25.38
C ASP A 273 -9.84 12.33 -25.85
N PRO A 274 -9.89 11.62 -26.98
CA PRO A 274 -8.74 10.86 -27.49
C PRO A 274 -7.69 11.74 -28.17
N GLU A 275 -7.92 13.06 -28.31
CA GLU A 275 -7.02 13.95 -29.02
C GLU A 275 -5.70 14.15 -28.25
N PRO A 276 -4.54 13.86 -28.87
CA PRO A 276 -3.24 14.10 -28.25
C PRO A 276 -3.04 15.57 -27.89
N LEU A 277 -2.45 15.83 -26.72
CA LEU A 277 -2.27 17.20 -26.21
C LEU A 277 -1.39 18.07 -27.13
N ILE A 278 -0.48 17.47 -27.90
CA ILE A 278 0.32 18.19 -28.89
C ILE A 278 -0.55 18.82 -29.98
N THR A 279 -1.62 18.15 -30.43
CA THR A 279 -2.53 18.70 -31.44
C THR A 279 -3.24 19.94 -30.90
N LYS A 280 -3.72 19.87 -29.65
CA LYS A 280 -4.35 20.99 -28.95
C LYS A 280 -3.37 22.14 -28.73
N TYR A 281 -2.12 21.85 -28.34
CA TYR A 281 -1.04 22.84 -28.20
C TYR A 281 -0.82 23.61 -29.50
N LEU A 282 -0.71 22.90 -30.63
CA LEU A 282 -0.49 23.51 -31.94
C LEU A 282 -1.64 24.40 -32.39
N ALA A 283 -2.88 24.08 -31.98
CA ALA A 283 -4.08 24.84 -32.29
C ALA A 283 -4.25 26.10 -31.40
N GLN A 284 -3.84 26.04 -30.14
CA GLN A 284 -4.09 27.09 -29.13
C GLN A 284 -2.92 28.06 -28.90
N ARG A 285 -1.78 27.84 -29.57
CA ARG A 285 -0.57 28.68 -29.42
C ARG A 285 -0.73 30.08 -30.01
N SER A 286 -0.22 31.07 -29.29
CA SER A 286 -0.08 32.45 -29.75
C SER A 286 1.01 32.55 -30.84
N PRO A 287 1.06 33.67 -31.60
CA PRO A 287 2.15 33.91 -32.54
C PRO A 287 3.53 33.89 -31.89
N ALA A 288 3.67 34.35 -30.65
CA ALA A 288 4.92 34.30 -29.90
C ALA A 288 5.30 32.85 -29.53
N LEU A 289 4.35 32.09 -28.97
CA LEU A 289 4.57 30.68 -28.61
C LEU A 289 4.88 29.81 -29.83
N ALA A 290 4.31 30.14 -30.99
CA ALA A 290 4.59 29.44 -32.24
C ALA A 290 6.02 29.62 -32.78
N GLN A 291 6.79 30.60 -32.29
CA GLN A 291 8.20 30.77 -32.64
C GLN A 291 9.15 29.97 -31.73
N ILE A 292 8.65 29.43 -30.62
CA ILE A 292 9.48 28.74 -29.63
C ILE A 292 9.40 27.23 -29.88
N PRO A 293 10.54 26.54 -30.04
CA PRO A 293 10.58 25.08 -30.16
C PRO A 293 9.87 24.38 -28.99
N ILE A 294 9.00 23.42 -29.31
CA ILE A 294 8.37 22.53 -28.31
C ILE A 294 9.02 21.15 -28.30
N MET A 295 9.44 20.70 -27.13
CA MET A 295 10.09 19.42 -26.89
C MET A 295 9.08 18.36 -26.41
N GLY A 296 9.00 17.25 -27.15
CA GLY A 296 8.23 16.06 -26.77
C GLY A 296 9.07 15.04 -26.00
N VAL A 297 8.43 14.23 -25.16
CA VAL A 297 9.08 13.21 -24.33
C VAL A 297 8.13 12.04 -24.08
N GLY A 298 8.69 10.90 -23.67
CA GLY A 298 7.95 9.72 -23.21
C GLY A 298 7.67 8.74 -24.35
N SER A 299 7.91 7.45 -24.11
CA SER A 299 7.73 6.36 -25.08
C SER A 299 8.45 6.52 -26.43
N ILE A 300 9.55 7.28 -26.48
CA ILE A 300 10.43 7.36 -27.66
C ILE A 300 11.57 6.36 -27.46
N LEU A 301 11.66 5.34 -28.31
CA LEU A 301 12.71 4.32 -28.25
C LEU A 301 13.31 4.03 -29.62
N GLN A 302 12.50 3.96 -30.66
CA GLN A 302 12.94 3.68 -32.02
C GLN A 302 13.03 4.96 -32.85
N ARG A 303 13.74 4.87 -33.98
CA ARG A 303 13.74 5.91 -35.01
C ARG A 303 12.32 6.27 -35.45
N ALA A 304 11.46 5.28 -35.62
CA ALA A 304 10.08 5.47 -36.07
C ALA A 304 9.28 6.31 -35.08
N ASP A 305 9.43 6.08 -33.77
CA ASP A 305 8.76 6.87 -32.71
C ASP A 305 9.20 8.33 -32.77
N ALA A 306 10.51 8.57 -32.95
CA ALA A 306 11.04 9.92 -33.07
C ALA A 306 10.55 10.63 -34.34
N GLU A 307 10.52 9.94 -35.48
CA GLU A 307 9.96 10.48 -36.71
C GLU A 307 8.45 10.72 -36.63
N ASP A 308 7.72 9.88 -35.90
CA ASP A 308 6.28 10.03 -35.64
C ASP A 308 6.00 11.24 -34.75
N ALA A 309 6.75 11.41 -33.66
CA ALA A 309 6.67 12.60 -32.82
C ALA A 309 6.94 13.89 -33.61
N LEU A 310 7.92 13.91 -34.52
CA LEU A 310 8.13 15.07 -35.41
C LEU A 310 6.93 15.32 -36.34
N LYS A 311 6.27 14.27 -36.83
CA LYS A 311 5.07 14.40 -37.69
C LYS A 311 3.87 14.94 -36.91
N LEU A 312 3.71 14.57 -35.63
CA LEU A 312 2.69 15.12 -34.75
C LEU A 312 2.91 16.61 -34.43
N GLY A 313 4.14 17.10 -34.61
CA GLY A 313 4.45 18.54 -34.63
C GLY A 313 5.42 19.00 -33.55
N TYR A 314 6.03 18.09 -32.80
CA TYR A 314 7.16 18.43 -31.92
C TYR A 314 8.35 18.98 -32.74
N ASP A 315 9.12 19.88 -32.14
CA ASP A 315 10.34 20.47 -32.73
C ASP A 315 11.61 19.78 -32.21
N LEU A 316 11.60 19.38 -30.94
CA LEU A 316 12.70 18.73 -30.22
C LEU A 316 12.17 17.45 -29.56
N LEU A 317 13.05 16.50 -29.26
CA LEU A 317 12.69 15.21 -28.66
C LEU A 317 13.66 14.84 -27.54
N ALA A 318 13.13 14.67 -26.33
CA ALA A 318 13.87 14.13 -25.20
C ALA A 318 13.63 12.62 -25.06
N VAL A 319 14.71 11.88 -24.84
CA VAL A 319 14.70 10.41 -24.72
C VAL A 319 15.27 10.01 -23.37
N GLY A 320 14.51 9.18 -22.64
CA GLY A 320 14.95 8.59 -21.36
C GLY A 320 15.33 7.13 -21.51
N LYS A 321 14.31 6.26 -21.66
CA LYS A 321 14.47 4.80 -21.80
C LYS A 321 15.55 4.40 -22.81
N GLY A 322 15.58 5.03 -23.99
CA GLY A 322 16.60 4.77 -25.01
C GLY A 322 18.03 4.94 -24.51
N PHE A 323 18.33 6.06 -23.82
CA PHE A 323 19.68 6.32 -23.27
C PHE A 323 20.02 5.47 -22.04
N LEU A 324 19.02 4.98 -21.29
CA LEU A 324 19.29 4.04 -20.19
C LEU A 324 19.82 2.71 -20.74
N ILE A 325 19.22 2.21 -21.82
CA ILE A 325 19.51 0.90 -22.39
C ILE A 325 20.69 0.96 -23.37
N GLU A 326 20.76 2.01 -24.19
CA GLU A 326 21.78 2.21 -25.20
C GLU A 326 22.38 3.62 -25.09
N PRO A 327 23.55 3.78 -24.47
CA PRO A 327 24.19 5.09 -24.30
C PRO A 327 24.52 5.82 -25.61
N ASN A 328 24.68 5.10 -26.73
CA ASN A 328 24.90 5.67 -28.06
C ASN A 328 23.61 5.68 -28.91
N TRP A 329 22.45 5.79 -28.27
CA TRP A 329 21.12 5.65 -28.88
C TRP A 329 20.97 6.45 -30.19
N VAL A 330 21.46 7.69 -30.21
CA VAL A 330 21.38 8.58 -31.39
C VAL A 330 22.09 7.98 -32.61
N ASN A 331 23.26 7.36 -32.42
CA ASN A 331 23.97 6.70 -33.53
C ASN A 331 23.21 5.49 -34.03
N MET A 332 22.67 4.66 -33.11
CA MET A 332 21.90 3.48 -33.50
C MET A 332 20.72 3.86 -34.38
N ILE A 333 19.91 4.84 -33.97
CA ILE A 333 18.74 5.25 -34.75
C ILE A 333 19.12 5.98 -36.05
N LYS A 334 20.26 6.71 -36.07
CA LYS A 334 20.79 7.34 -37.27
C LYS A 334 21.14 6.31 -38.33
N ASP A 335 21.77 5.22 -37.91
CA ASP A 335 22.17 4.09 -38.75
C ASP A 335 21.00 3.13 -39.05
N GLY A 336 19.82 3.40 -38.50
CA GLY A 336 18.61 2.58 -38.71
C GLY A 336 18.65 1.25 -37.97
N VAL A 337 19.47 1.16 -36.92
CA VAL A 337 19.54 -0.02 -36.05
C VAL A 337 18.47 0.07 -34.98
N GLU A 338 17.69 -0.99 -34.83
CA GLU A 338 16.70 -1.10 -33.76
C GLU A 338 17.37 -1.22 -32.39
N VAL A 339 16.79 -0.54 -31.40
CA VAL A 339 17.29 -0.54 -30.02
C VAL A 339 16.43 -1.51 -29.21
N ILE A 340 17.06 -2.40 -28.44
CA ILE A 340 16.33 -3.29 -27.53
C ILE A 340 15.58 -2.47 -26.46
N ASP A 341 14.45 -2.98 -25.98
CA ASP A 341 13.55 -2.25 -25.08
C ASP A 341 13.72 -2.63 -23.59
N TYR A 342 14.80 -3.35 -23.27
CA TYR A 342 15.14 -3.77 -21.91
C TYR A 342 16.66 -3.65 -21.66
N ALA A 343 17.04 -3.57 -20.38
CA ALA A 343 18.43 -3.71 -19.97
C ALA A 343 18.70 -5.16 -19.57
N HIS A 344 19.77 -5.77 -20.07
CA HIS A 344 20.12 -7.12 -19.62
C HIS A 344 20.53 -7.11 -18.15
N VAL A 345 20.11 -8.09 -17.33
CA VAL A 345 20.47 -8.20 -15.90
C VAL A 345 21.97 -8.03 -15.58
N ASN A 346 22.86 -8.45 -16.48
CA ASN A 346 24.31 -8.33 -16.32
C ASN A 346 24.90 -7.03 -16.86
N ALA A 347 24.08 -6.07 -17.31
CA ALA A 347 24.53 -4.88 -18.03
C ALA A 347 24.82 -3.68 -17.14
N GLN A 348 24.40 -3.65 -15.87
CA GLN A 348 24.53 -2.48 -14.98
C GLN A 348 25.92 -1.84 -15.04
N ARG A 349 26.97 -2.64 -14.77
CA ARG A 349 28.37 -2.16 -14.78
C ARG A 349 28.82 -1.68 -16.16
N LYS A 350 28.34 -2.30 -17.24
CA LYS A 350 28.67 -1.90 -18.62
C LYS A 350 27.95 -0.61 -19.03
N LEU A 351 26.74 -0.40 -18.55
CA LEU A 351 25.91 0.78 -18.83
C LEU A 351 26.26 1.97 -17.92
N LEU A 352 27.17 1.77 -16.96
CA LEU A 352 27.55 2.76 -15.94
C LEU A 352 26.33 3.35 -15.23
N ILE A 353 25.33 2.51 -14.95
CA ILE A 353 24.11 2.91 -14.24
C ILE A 353 24.35 2.81 -12.74
N PRO A 354 24.16 3.89 -11.96
CA PRO A 354 24.25 3.83 -10.53
C PRO A 354 23.25 2.86 -9.89
N THR A 355 23.61 2.25 -8.75
CA THR A 355 22.75 1.29 -8.06
C THR A 355 21.36 1.84 -7.74
N PRO A 356 21.19 3.05 -7.16
CA PRO A 356 19.86 3.58 -6.88
C PRO A 356 18.98 3.69 -8.15
N LEU A 357 19.58 4.11 -9.27
CA LEU A 357 18.87 4.15 -10.55
C LEU A 357 18.60 2.75 -11.10
N TRP A 358 19.52 1.80 -10.97
CA TRP A 358 19.33 0.41 -11.42
C TRP A 358 18.19 -0.28 -10.68
N ASP A 359 18.10 -0.10 -9.37
CA ASP A 359 17.05 -0.66 -8.54
C ASP A 359 15.68 -0.06 -8.92
N PHE A 360 15.65 1.25 -9.20
CA PHE A 360 14.45 1.91 -9.75
C PHE A 360 14.03 1.33 -11.11
N MET A 361 14.99 0.87 -11.91
CA MET A 361 14.76 0.27 -13.24
C MET A 361 14.37 -1.21 -13.20
N ALA A 362 14.22 -1.86 -12.03
CA ALA A 362 14.05 -3.31 -11.94
C ALA A 362 12.95 -3.90 -12.86
N TYR A 363 11.88 -3.14 -13.11
CA TYR A 363 10.78 -3.52 -14.01
C TYR A 363 11.16 -3.67 -15.50
N MET A 364 12.34 -3.19 -15.91
CA MET A 364 12.84 -3.27 -17.29
C MET A 364 14.18 -4.00 -17.41
N VAL A 365 14.64 -4.62 -16.32
CA VAL A 365 15.85 -5.43 -16.29
C VAL A 365 15.46 -6.88 -16.55
N ILE A 366 15.93 -7.45 -17.66
CA ILE A 366 15.51 -8.76 -18.16
C ILE A 366 16.72 -9.71 -18.28
N ASP A 367 16.51 -11.00 -18.01
CA ASP A 367 17.39 -12.08 -18.46
C ASP A 367 16.85 -12.65 -19.81
N PRO A 368 17.48 -12.35 -20.95
CA PRO A 368 16.98 -12.74 -22.25
C PRO A 368 17.06 -14.24 -22.51
N GLU A 369 17.99 -14.97 -21.86
CA GLU A 369 18.05 -16.42 -22.02
C GLU A 369 16.88 -17.07 -21.30
N GLU A 370 16.56 -16.58 -20.10
CA GLU A 370 15.41 -17.04 -19.34
C GLU A 370 14.10 -16.67 -20.05
N GLU A 371 13.97 -15.43 -20.52
CA GLU A 371 12.78 -14.97 -21.24
C GLU A 371 12.65 -15.62 -22.62
N LYS A 372 13.74 -15.83 -23.36
CA LYS A 372 13.68 -16.57 -24.64
C LYS A 372 13.28 -18.01 -24.42
N ARG A 373 13.80 -18.69 -23.39
CA ARG A 373 13.38 -20.05 -23.03
C ARG A 373 11.89 -20.08 -22.68
N LYS A 374 11.39 -19.09 -21.93
CA LYS A 374 9.96 -18.94 -21.62
C LYS A 374 9.14 -18.65 -22.87
N HIS A 375 9.58 -17.74 -23.73
CA HIS A 375 8.81 -17.24 -24.88
C HIS A 375 8.83 -18.19 -26.08
N GLU A 376 9.92 -18.91 -26.32
CA GLU A 376 9.97 -20.02 -27.30
C GLU A 376 9.07 -21.15 -26.84
N ARG A 377 9.17 -21.55 -25.56
CA ARG A 377 8.24 -22.51 -24.95
C ARG A 377 6.79 -22.03 -25.07
N LEU A 378 6.51 -20.76 -24.80
CA LEU A 378 5.15 -20.18 -24.90
C LEU A 378 4.63 -20.18 -26.34
N LYS A 379 5.44 -19.78 -27.33
CA LYS A 379 5.07 -19.79 -28.76
C LYS A 379 4.89 -21.20 -29.31
N GLU A 380 5.69 -22.15 -28.85
CA GLU A 380 5.52 -23.56 -29.17
C GLU A 380 4.19 -24.07 -28.61
N LEU A 381 3.94 -23.84 -27.32
CA LEU A 381 2.71 -24.22 -26.63
C LEU A 381 1.47 -23.57 -27.27
N GLN A 382 1.49 -22.28 -27.60
CA GLN A 382 0.36 -21.57 -28.22
C GLN A 382 -0.02 -22.09 -29.61
N LYS A 383 0.90 -22.73 -30.34
CA LYS A 383 0.62 -23.34 -31.65
C LYS A 383 0.05 -24.75 -31.54
N VAL A 384 0.11 -25.37 -30.36
CA VAL A 384 -0.43 -26.71 -30.14
C VAL A 384 -1.95 -26.64 -30.19
N LYS A 385 -2.54 -27.23 -31.24
CA LYS A 385 -3.97 -27.50 -31.28
C LYS A 385 -4.25 -28.60 -30.26
N LEU A 386 -5.02 -28.27 -29.23
CA LEU A 386 -5.45 -29.25 -28.24
C LEU A 386 -6.61 -30.08 -28.80
N THR A 387 -6.52 -31.38 -28.56
CA THR A 387 -7.60 -32.34 -28.74
C THR A 387 -7.71 -33.15 -27.47
N PHE A 388 -8.90 -33.21 -26.90
CA PHE A 388 -9.18 -33.95 -25.68
C PHE A 388 -9.83 -35.29 -26.04
N LYS A 389 -9.64 -36.31 -25.21
CA LYS A 389 -10.49 -37.50 -25.23
C LYS A 389 -11.84 -37.09 -24.63
N PRO A 390 -12.95 -37.20 -25.39
CA PRO A 390 -14.26 -36.80 -24.87
C PRO A 390 -14.64 -37.62 -23.65
N GLY A 391 -15.18 -36.97 -22.61
CA GLY A 391 -15.54 -37.63 -21.37
C GLY A 391 -15.61 -36.66 -20.20
N THR A 392 -16.05 -37.19 -19.05
CA THR A 392 -15.99 -36.48 -17.77
C THR A 392 -14.92 -37.13 -16.93
N TYR A 393 -14.00 -36.30 -16.43
CA TYR A 393 -12.85 -36.72 -15.64
C TYR A 393 -13.01 -36.16 -14.24
N THR A 394 -12.92 -37.05 -13.26
CA THR A 394 -12.96 -36.70 -11.84
C THR A 394 -11.51 -36.54 -11.37
N VAL A 395 -11.21 -35.41 -10.76
CA VAL A 395 -9.91 -35.06 -10.19
C VAL A 395 -10.09 -34.49 -8.80
N GLU A 396 -9.04 -34.58 -7.99
CA GLU A 396 -9.01 -34.03 -6.64
C GLU A 396 -7.77 -33.14 -6.52
N ALA A 397 -7.96 -31.85 -6.24
CA ALA A 397 -6.88 -30.88 -6.09
C ALA A 397 -6.86 -30.29 -4.68
N LYS A 398 -5.73 -29.74 -4.22
CA LYS A 398 -5.68 -29.13 -2.89
C LYS A 398 -6.43 -27.79 -2.89
N GLY A 399 -7.50 -27.69 -2.12
CA GLY A 399 -8.21 -26.47 -1.79
C GLY A 399 -7.62 -25.75 -0.58
N HIS A 400 -8.36 -24.79 -0.02
CA HIS A 400 -7.91 -24.09 1.18
C HIS A 400 -8.07 -24.95 2.44
N ASN A 401 -9.19 -25.66 2.57
CA ASN A 401 -9.56 -26.41 3.77
C ASN A 401 -9.55 -27.93 3.55
N SER A 402 -9.72 -28.38 2.32
CA SER A 402 -9.78 -29.80 1.98
C SER A 402 -9.26 -30.08 0.58
N GLU A 403 -9.33 -31.34 0.18
CA GLU A 403 -9.29 -31.68 -1.24
C GLU A 403 -10.57 -31.20 -1.94
N LEU A 404 -10.40 -30.69 -3.15
CA LEU A 404 -11.40 -30.17 -4.06
C LEU A 404 -11.64 -31.22 -5.13
N ALA A 405 -12.61 -32.10 -4.88
CA ALA A 405 -13.10 -33.01 -5.90
C ALA A 405 -13.82 -32.21 -6.99
N MET A 406 -13.49 -32.44 -8.26
CA MET A 406 -14.18 -31.78 -9.37
C MET A 406 -14.32 -32.69 -10.58
N ASN A 407 -15.44 -32.52 -11.29
CA ASN A 407 -15.71 -33.16 -12.55
C ASN A 407 -15.50 -32.15 -13.69
N VAL A 408 -14.58 -32.46 -14.59
CA VAL A 408 -14.33 -31.66 -15.79
C VAL A 408 -14.77 -32.45 -17.01
N THR A 409 -15.71 -31.90 -17.77
CA THR A 409 -16.23 -32.50 -19.00
C THR A 409 -15.56 -31.85 -20.21
N PHE A 410 -15.03 -32.70 -21.08
CA PHE A 410 -14.44 -32.30 -22.35
C PHE A 410 -15.23 -32.90 -23.51
N SER A 411 -15.38 -32.12 -24.58
CA SER A 411 -15.55 -32.68 -25.93
C SER A 411 -14.20 -32.75 -26.62
N GLU A 412 -14.17 -33.26 -27.85
CA GLU A 412 -12.90 -33.44 -28.59
C GLU A 412 -12.12 -32.13 -28.75
N GLU A 413 -12.81 -30.99 -28.77
CA GLU A 413 -12.21 -29.69 -29.11
C GLU A 413 -12.12 -28.71 -27.94
N ARG A 414 -12.83 -28.93 -26.82
CA ARG A 414 -12.93 -27.93 -25.75
C ARG A 414 -13.29 -28.49 -24.37
N ILE A 415 -13.02 -27.68 -23.35
CA ILE A 415 -13.62 -27.81 -22.01
C ILE A 415 -15.07 -27.34 -22.11
N GLU A 416 -16.02 -28.19 -21.75
CA GLU A 416 -17.46 -27.89 -21.83
C GLU A 416 -18.05 -27.53 -20.48
N LYS A 417 -17.57 -28.17 -19.42
CA LYS A 417 -18.13 -28.02 -18.08
C LYS A 417 -17.06 -28.29 -17.02
N ILE A 418 -17.13 -27.53 -15.93
CA ILE A 418 -16.33 -27.73 -14.73
C ILE A 418 -17.32 -27.69 -13.56
N GLU A 419 -17.38 -28.77 -12.79
CA GLU A 419 -18.22 -28.90 -11.60
C GLU A 419 -17.32 -29.26 -10.41
N ALA A 420 -16.95 -28.27 -9.61
CA ALA A 420 -16.18 -28.48 -8.40
C ALA A 420 -17.10 -28.64 -7.19
N ASP A 421 -16.80 -29.64 -6.35
CA ASP A 421 -17.43 -29.83 -5.05
C ASP A 421 -16.83 -28.86 -4.05
N GLN A 422 -17.64 -27.88 -3.66
CA GLN A 422 -17.28 -26.84 -2.69
C GLN A 422 -17.71 -27.19 -1.26
N SER A 423 -18.28 -28.38 -1.01
CA SER A 423 -18.93 -28.73 0.26
C SER A 423 -18.02 -28.71 1.49
N ASN A 424 -16.71 -28.89 1.29
CA ASN A 424 -15.69 -28.89 2.34
C ASN A 424 -14.78 -27.64 2.32
N GLU A 425 -15.02 -26.71 1.38
CA GLU A 425 -14.34 -25.42 1.40
C GLU A 425 -15.05 -24.43 2.31
N SER A 426 -14.38 -23.31 2.57
CA SER A 426 -14.99 -22.23 3.34
C SER A 426 -16.20 -21.64 2.59
N GLU A 427 -17.40 -22.12 2.96
CA GLU A 427 -18.70 -21.60 2.50
C GLU A 427 -18.64 -20.06 2.51
N GLY A 428 -19.04 -19.38 1.44
CA GLY A 428 -19.08 -17.92 1.34
C GLY A 428 -17.75 -17.20 1.14
N LEU A 429 -16.59 -17.81 1.41
CA LEU A 429 -15.24 -17.23 1.20
C LEU A 429 -14.72 -17.49 -0.21
N SER A 430 -15.02 -18.69 -0.75
CA SER A 430 -14.53 -19.18 -2.03
C SER A 430 -15.61 -19.31 -3.11
N ASP A 431 -16.87 -18.97 -2.84
CA ASP A 431 -17.98 -19.21 -3.79
C ASP A 431 -17.74 -18.58 -5.17
N GLN A 432 -17.14 -17.38 -5.20
CA GLN A 432 -16.78 -16.72 -6.47
C GLN A 432 -15.70 -17.47 -7.25
N VAL A 433 -14.84 -18.26 -6.59
CA VAL A 433 -13.90 -19.16 -7.26
C VAL A 433 -14.67 -20.19 -8.08
N PHE A 434 -15.69 -20.82 -7.50
CA PHE A 434 -16.44 -21.91 -8.12
C PHE A 434 -17.47 -21.45 -9.17
N ILE A 435 -17.75 -20.14 -9.23
CA ILE A 435 -18.65 -19.56 -10.23
C ILE A 435 -17.85 -18.91 -11.36
N ARG A 436 -16.95 -17.98 -11.02
CA ARG A 436 -16.29 -17.12 -12.01
C ARG A 436 -15.13 -17.81 -12.72
N LEU A 437 -14.29 -18.55 -12.01
CA LEU A 437 -13.11 -19.19 -12.62
C LEU A 437 -13.50 -20.31 -13.60
N PRO A 438 -14.42 -21.23 -13.27
CA PRO A 438 -14.99 -22.15 -14.25
C PRO A 438 -15.51 -21.46 -15.50
N GLN A 439 -16.27 -20.38 -15.36
CA GLN A 439 -16.81 -19.64 -16.50
C GLN A 439 -15.70 -19.02 -17.35
N GLN A 440 -14.72 -18.36 -16.73
CA GLN A 440 -13.57 -17.77 -17.42
C GLN A 440 -12.72 -18.82 -18.16
N ILE A 441 -12.52 -19.99 -17.53
CA ILE A 441 -11.78 -21.10 -18.14
C ILE A 441 -12.57 -21.69 -19.32
N ILE A 442 -13.89 -21.87 -19.19
CA ILE A 442 -14.75 -22.41 -20.26
C ILE A 442 -14.92 -21.42 -21.41
N ASP A 443 -15.09 -20.12 -21.14
CA ASP A 443 -15.28 -19.12 -22.19
C ASP A 443 -13.96 -18.79 -22.89
N GLY A 444 -12.89 -18.61 -22.11
CA GLY A 444 -11.56 -18.31 -22.62
C GLY A 444 -10.83 -19.53 -23.17
N GLN A 445 -11.30 -20.74 -22.85
CA GLN A 445 -10.59 -22.00 -23.12
C GLN A 445 -9.11 -21.90 -22.71
N THR A 446 -8.87 -21.38 -21.51
CA THR A 446 -7.54 -21.06 -20.97
C THR A 446 -7.50 -21.29 -19.46
N LEU A 447 -6.32 -21.67 -18.96
CA LEU A 447 -6.03 -21.73 -17.52
C LEU A 447 -5.27 -20.47 -17.05
N ASN A 448 -5.01 -19.52 -17.94
CA ASN A 448 -4.42 -18.23 -17.64
C ASN A 448 -5.52 -17.26 -17.17
N VAL A 449 -6.01 -17.47 -15.97
CA VAL A 449 -7.11 -16.69 -15.36
C VAL A 449 -6.62 -16.08 -14.04
N ASP A 450 -7.16 -14.90 -13.68
CA ASP A 450 -6.73 -14.19 -12.48
C ASP A 450 -7.34 -14.85 -11.22
N VAL A 451 -6.49 -15.13 -10.23
CA VAL A 451 -6.96 -15.65 -8.94
C VAL A 451 -7.88 -14.66 -8.24
N ILE A 452 -8.92 -15.16 -7.57
CA ILE A 452 -9.85 -14.30 -6.83
C ILE A 452 -9.17 -13.81 -5.54
N SER A 453 -9.14 -12.49 -5.36
CA SER A 453 -8.51 -11.86 -4.19
C SER A 453 -9.21 -12.29 -2.91
N GLY A 454 -8.45 -12.83 -1.96
CA GLY A 454 -8.97 -13.34 -0.68
C GLY A 454 -9.37 -14.83 -0.70
N ALA A 455 -9.35 -15.49 -1.87
CA ALA A 455 -9.58 -16.93 -2.02
C ALA A 455 -8.51 -17.57 -2.93
N SER A 456 -7.24 -17.15 -2.75
CA SER A 456 -6.14 -17.52 -3.66
C SER A 456 -5.81 -19.01 -3.63
N ALA A 457 -5.89 -19.65 -2.45
CA ALA A 457 -5.63 -21.10 -2.32
C ALA A 457 -6.69 -21.93 -3.07
N SER A 458 -7.98 -21.68 -2.84
CA SER A 458 -9.07 -22.34 -3.56
C SER A 458 -9.05 -22.01 -5.06
N SER A 459 -8.71 -20.78 -5.44
CA SER A 459 -8.54 -20.38 -6.86
C SER A 459 -7.47 -21.22 -7.54
N GLN A 460 -6.32 -21.38 -6.89
CA GLN A 460 -5.21 -22.16 -7.42
C GLN A 460 -5.56 -23.65 -7.46
N GLY A 461 -6.20 -24.18 -6.41
CA GLY A 461 -6.69 -25.56 -6.38
C GLY A 461 -7.65 -25.88 -7.52
N LEU A 462 -8.59 -24.98 -7.85
CA LEU A 462 -9.47 -25.15 -9.00
C LEU A 462 -8.71 -25.17 -10.33
N ILE A 463 -7.79 -24.22 -10.52
CA ILE A 463 -6.96 -24.15 -11.75
C ILE A 463 -6.11 -25.42 -11.90
N ASP A 464 -5.54 -25.92 -10.81
CA ASP A 464 -4.68 -27.11 -10.79
C ASP A 464 -5.48 -28.40 -11.01
N GLY A 465 -6.68 -28.52 -10.42
CA GLY A 465 -7.57 -29.64 -10.70
C GLY A 465 -8.01 -29.67 -12.16
N VAL A 466 -8.41 -28.53 -12.74
CA VAL A 466 -8.74 -28.48 -14.17
C VAL A 466 -7.50 -28.79 -15.02
N ALA A 467 -6.31 -28.35 -14.61
CA ALA A 467 -5.06 -28.72 -15.27
C ALA A 467 -4.83 -30.24 -15.26
N GLU A 468 -5.03 -30.91 -14.12
CA GLU A 468 -4.91 -32.36 -14.03
C GLU A 468 -5.94 -33.07 -14.92
N ALA A 469 -7.19 -32.63 -14.92
CA ALA A 469 -8.24 -33.22 -15.75
C ALA A 469 -7.91 -33.08 -17.25
N VAL A 470 -7.30 -31.97 -17.65
CA VAL A 470 -6.79 -31.75 -19.01
C VAL A 470 -5.72 -32.79 -19.37
N GLU A 471 -4.77 -33.05 -18.48
CA GLU A 471 -3.74 -34.09 -18.66
C GLU A 471 -4.37 -35.50 -18.76
N MET A 472 -5.35 -35.82 -17.91
CA MET A 472 -6.08 -37.10 -17.96
C MET A 472 -6.89 -37.27 -19.26
N ALA A 473 -7.43 -36.17 -19.79
CA ALA A 473 -8.08 -36.15 -21.09
C ALA A 473 -7.09 -36.26 -22.27
N GLY A 474 -5.78 -36.37 -22.00
CA GLY A 474 -4.75 -36.59 -23.00
C GLY A 474 -4.26 -35.31 -23.70
N ALA A 475 -4.52 -34.16 -23.09
CA ALA A 475 -4.15 -32.83 -23.57
C ALA A 475 -3.19 -32.16 -22.57
N SER A 476 -2.35 -31.23 -23.01
CA SER A 476 -1.39 -30.57 -22.10
C SER A 476 -1.99 -29.32 -21.46
N SER A 477 -2.00 -29.28 -20.13
CA SER A 477 -2.44 -28.14 -19.31
C SER A 477 -1.54 -26.93 -19.48
N GLU A 478 -0.24 -27.13 -19.69
CA GLU A 478 0.75 -26.08 -20.01
C GLU A 478 0.35 -25.27 -21.26
N VAL A 479 -0.28 -25.92 -22.25
CA VAL A 479 -0.79 -25.23 -23.45
C VAL A 479 -1.96 -24.31 -23.10
N LEU A 480 -2.85 -24.73 -22.19
CA LEU A 480 -3.97 -23.89 -21.76
C LEU A 480 -3.50 -22.74 -20.85
N LYS A 481 -2.49 -22.96 -20.00
CA LYS A 481 -1.82 -21.92 -19.19
C LYS A 481 -1.08 -20.90 -20.06
N ALA A 482 -0.61 -21.32 -21.24
CA ALA A 482 0.08 -20.46 -22.20
C ALA A 482 -0.86 -19.60 -23.08
N ARG A 483 -2.18 -19.85 -23.06
CA ARG A 483 -3.15 -19.07 -23.85
C ARG A 483 -3.35 -17.65 -23.26
N PRO A 484 -3.81 -16.68 -24.07
CA PRO A 484 -4.08 -15.33 -23.59
C PRO A 484 -5.14 -15.34 -22.47
N LYS A 485 -5.01 -14.41 -21.52
CA LYS A 485 -6.06 -14.17 -20.53
C LYS A 485 -7.38 -13.83 -21.21
N PRO A 486 -8.54 -14.16 -20.60
CA PRO A 486 -9.82 -13.67 -21.07
C PRO A 486 -9.83 -12.14 -21.10
N THR A 487 -10.33 -11.55 -22.19
CA THR A 487 -10.44 -10.08 -22.31
C THR A 487 -11.50 -9.57 -21.34
N VAL A 488 -11.11 -8.88 -20.27
CA VAL A 488 -12.06 -8.22 -19.34
C VAL A 488 -12.61 -6.98 -20.03
N GLN A 489 -13.92 -6.96 -20.30
CA GLN A 489 -14.61 -5.74 -20.73
C GLN A 489 -14.92 -4.90 -19.49
N TRP A 490 -14.28 -3.73 -19.38
CA TRP A 490 -14.57 -2.77 -18.34
C TRP A 490 -15.92 -2.12 -18.58
N SER A 491 -16.77 -2.10 -17.56
CA SER A 491 -18.03 -1.37 -17.59
C SER A 491 -17.78 0.13 -17.43
N LYS A 492 -18.51 0.93 -18.21
CA LYS A 492 -18.63 2.39 -18.02
C LYS A 492 -19.99 2.77 -17.40
N GLU A 493 -20.76 1.79 -16.96
CA GLU A 493 -22.09 2.01 -16.38
C GLU A 493 -21.98 2.75 -15.04
N VAL A 494 -22.81 3.78 -14.87
CA VAL A 494 -23.01 4.48 -13.60
C VAL A 494 -24.45 4.26 -13.18
N VAL A 495 -24.64 3.75 -11.97
CA VAL A 495 -25.96 3.48 -11.38
C VAL A 495 -26.20 4.50 -10.27
N GLU A 496 -27.36 5.15 -10.31
CA GLU A 496 -27.85 6.00 -9.24
C GLU A 496 -28.80 5.19 -8.36
N GLU A 497 -28.53 5.16 -7.06
CA GLU A 497 -29.28 4.39 -6.08
C GLU A 497 -29.65 5.23 -4.86
N GLU A 498 -30.76 4.89 -4.23
CA GLU A 498 -31.21 5.53 -3.00
C GLU A 498 -31.36 4.47 -1.91
N ALA A 499 -30.92 4.77 -0.70
CA ALA A 499 -31.09 3.94 0.49
C ALA A 499 -31.38 4.83 1.72
N ASP A 500 -31.95 4.24 2.78
CA ASP A 500 -32.06 4.95 4.06
C ASP A 500 -30.71 4.96 4.77
N VAL A 501 -29.93 3.89 4.59
CA VAL A 501 -28.58 3.76 5.14
C VAL A 501 -27.69 2.93 4.22
N VAL A 502 -26.46 3.40 4.03
CA VAL A 502 -25.40 2.63 3.38
C VAL A 502 -24.29 2.30 4.38
N ILE A 503 -23.86 1.05 4.37
CA ILE A 503 -22.89 0.49 5.32
C ILE A 503 -21.66 0.02 4.54
N VAL A 504 -20.47 0.40 5.00
CA VAL A 504 -19.22 0.16 4.26
C VAL A 504 -18.31 -0.78 5.02
N GLY A 505 -18.14 -1.99 4.48
CA GLY A 505 -17.33 -3.08 5.02
C GLY A 505 -18.18 -4.13 5.72
N SER A 506 -18.06 -5.39 5.33
CA SER A 506 -18.89 -6.51 5.80
C SER A 506 -18.19 -7.38 6.87
N GLY A 507 -17.38 -6.75 7.73
CA GLY A 507 -16.90 -7.36 8.97
C GLY A 507 -18.00 -7.45 10.03
N ALA A 508 -17.69 -7.96 11.22
CA ALA A 508 -18.67 -8.13 12.31
C ALA A 508 -19.52 -6.88 12.60
N ALA A 509 -18.90 -5.69 12.60
CA ALA A 509 -19.62 -4.42 12.81
C ALA A 509 -20.60 -4.10 11.67
N GLY A 510 -20.19 -4.27 10.41
CA GLY A 510 -21.04 -3.98 9.26
C GLY A 510 -22.20 -4.95 9.12
N ILE A 511 -21.95 -6.25 9.36
CA ILE A 511 -23.01 -7.27 9.37
C ILE A 511 -24.03 -6.96 10.47
N SER A 512 -23.57 -6.67 11.69
CA SER A 512 -24.45 -6.35 12.80
C SER A 512 -25.26 -5.08 12.53
N ALA A 513 -24.63 -4.04 11.99
CA ALA A 513 -25.31 -2.81 11.59
C ALA A 513 -26.37 -3.07 10.51
N ALA A 514 -26.04 -3.85 9.47
CA ALA A 514 -26.92 -4.11 8.34
C ALA A 514 -28.16 -4.91 8.76
N LEU A 515 -27.95 -6.01 9.50
CA LEU A 515 -29.03 -6.83 10.01
C LEU A 515 -29.92 -6.09 11.00
N ARG A 516 -29.35 -5.21 11.83
CA ARG A 516 -30.13 -4.40 12.76
C ARG A 516 -30.92 -3.32 12.03
N ALA A 517 -30.34 -2.65 11.04
CA ALA A 517 -31.03 -1.67 10.21
C ALA A 517 -32.21 -2.28 9.43
N ASP A 518 -32.02 -3.46 8.82
CA ASP A 518 -33.09 -4.22 8.15
C ASP A 518 -34.19 -4.65 9.13
N GLN A 519 -33.82 -5.15 10.32
CA GLN A 519 -34.79 -5.50 11.38
C GLN A 519 -35.64 -4.30 11.82
N MET A 520 -35.09 -3.09 11.70
CA MET A 520 -35.73 -1.83 12.03
C MET A 520 -36.49 -1.21 10.84
N GLY A 521 -36.52 -1.90 9.69
CA GLY A 521 -37.29 -1.53 8.50
C GLY A 521 -36.59 -0.52 7.58
N LEU A 522 -35.29 -0.28 7.74
CA LEU A 522 -34.53 0.64 6.89
C LEU A 522 -34.10 -0.05 5.58
N LYS A 523 -34.27 0.65 4.45
CA LYS A 523 -33.70 0.25 3.17
C LYS A 523 -32.18 0.33 3.25
N THR A 524 -31.53 -0.83 3.30
CA THR A 524 -30.12 -0.95 3.66
C THR A 524 -29.28 -1.49 2.49
N ILE A 525 -28.20 -0.79 2.16
CA ILE A 525 -27.15 -1.27 1.25
C ILE A 525 -25.88 -1.56 2.05
N LEU A 526 -25.29 -2.74 1.87
CA LEU A 526 -24.02 -3.15 2.46
C LEU A 526 -22.98 -3.36 1.36
N LEU A 527 -21.85 -2.63 1.46
CA LEU A 527 -20.75 -2.72 0.51
C LEU A 527 -19.56 -3.48 1.10
N GLU A 528 -18.93 -4.31 0.27
CA GLU A 528 -17.72 -5.05 0.60
C GLU A 528 -16.77 -5.06 -0.60
N LYS A 529 -15.51 -4.69 -0.37
CA LYS A 529 -14.48 -4.66 -1.43
C LYS A 529 -13.92 -6.05 -1.74
N LEU A 530 -14.06 -7.00 -0.83
CA LEU A 530 -13.67 -8.40 -1.02
C LEU A 530 -14.78 -9.21 -1.71
N SER A 531 -14.44 -10.41 -2.17
CA SER A 531 -15.40 -11.33 -2.79
C SER A 531 -16.28 -12.09 -1.81
N PHE A 532 -16.20 -11.78 -0.51
CA PHE A 532 -16.85 -12.51 0.56
C PHE A 532 -17.17 -11.62 1.76
N VAL A 533 -18.15 -12.06 2.56
CA VAL A 533 -18.52 -11.45 3.83
C VAL A 533 -17.74 -12.06 4.99
N GLY A 534 -17.30 -11.24 5.95
CA GLY A 534 -16.67 -11.69 7.20
C GLY A 534 -15.50 -10.81 7.66
N GLY A 535 -14.74 -10.19 6.76
CA GLY A 535 -13.59 -9.36 7.15
C GLY A 535 -12.60 -10.10 8.07
N ALA A 536 -12.12 -9.44 9.14
CA ALA A 536 -11.13 -10.04 10.05
C ALA A 536 -11.71 -11.09 11.01
N ILE A 537 -13.02 -11.07 11.31
CA ILE A 537 -13.58 -12.01 12.30
C ILE A 537 -13.60 -13.44 11.76
N SER A 538 -13.74 -13.62 10.44
CA SER A 538 -13.82 -14.94 9.80
C SER A 538 -12.52 -15.73 9.91
N ILE A 539 -11.38 -15.06 10.11
CA ILE A 539 -10.06 -15.69 10.29
C ILE A 539 -9.54 -15.56 11.73
N SER A 540 -10.40 -15.14 12.65
CA SER A 540 -10.03 -15.01 14.07
C SER A 540 -10.19 -16.35 14.80
N GLY A 541 -9.52 -16.48 15.95
CA GLY A 541 -9.71 -17.61 16.86
C GLY A 541 -11.13 -17.72 17.44
N GLY A 542 -12.01 -16.74 17.20
CA GLY A 542 -13.46 -16.91 17.41
C GLY A 542 -13.96 -16.70 18.83
N ASN A 543 -13.44 -15.72 19.56
CA ASN A 543 -13.90 -15.43 20.93
C ASN A 543 -14.64 -14.08 21.02
N GLN A 544 -15.53 -13.97 22.01
CA GLN A 544 -16.29 -12.75 22.30
C GLN A 544 -16.38 -12.53 23.81
N VAL A 545 -16.13 -11.28 24.24
CA VAL A 545 -16.44 -10.85 25.61
C VAL A 545 -17.95 -10.65 25.79
N VAL A 546 -18.48 -11.09 26.94
CA VAL A 546 -19.89 -11.00 27.31
C VAL A 546 -20.04 -10.43 28.72
N MET A 547 -21.06 -9.60 28.96
CA MET A 547 -21.38 -9.10 30.30
C MET A 547 -22.89 -8.91 30.39
N GLY A 548 -23.54 -9.60 31.32
CA GLY A 548 -24.98 -9.48 31.59
C GLY A 548 -25.89 -10.24 30.62
N SER A 549 -25.35 -11.11 29.75
CA SER A 549 -26.14 -11.93 28.82
C SER A 549 -26.80 -13.12 29.52
N LYS A 550 -27.89 -13.64 28.93
CA LYS A 550 -28.50 -14.91 29.36
C LYS A 550 -27.52 -16.07 29.23
N LEU A 551 -26.67 -16.05 28.19
CA LEU A 551 -25.63 -17.05 27.96
C LEU A 551 -24.56 -17.05 29.06
N GLN A 552 -24.12 -15.88 29.52
CA GLN A 552 -23.17 -15.78 30.65
C GLN A 552 -23.76 -16.37 31.94
N ALA A 553 -25.03 -16.05 32.22
CA ALA A 553 -25.74 -16.61 33.37
C ALA A 553 -25.90 -18.13 33.25
N ALA A 554 -26.22 -18.64 32.05
CA ALA A 554 -26.31 -20.07 31.77
C ALA A 554 -24.97 -20.80 31.94
N ALA A 555 -23.85 -20.13 31.64
CA ALA A 555 -22.49 -20.63 31.90
C ALA A 555 -22.07 -20.54 33.38
N GLY A 556 -22.96 -20.10 34.28
CA GLY A 556 -22.75 -20.12 35.72
C GLY A 556 -22.18 -18.83 36.33
N VAL A 557 -22.08 -17.73 35.57
CA VAL A 557 -21.64 -16.42 36.07
C VAL A 557 -22.83 -15.46 36.08
N CYS A 558 -23.41 -15.24 37.26
CA CYS A 558 -24.60 -14.40 37.46
C CYS A 558 -24.31 -13.12 38.25
N ASP A 559 -23.06 -12.90 38.68
CA ASP A 559 -22.66 -11.81 39.57
C ASP A 559 -21.60 -10.88 38.95
N ASP A 560 -21.42 -10.93 37.63
CA ASP A 560 -20.63 -9.93 36.89
C ASP A 560 -21.46 -8.66 36.67
N THR A 561 -20.78 -7.52 36.52
CA THR A 561 -21.41 -6.19 36.41
C THR A 561 -20.68 -5.32 35.38
N ALA A 562 -21.36 -4.31 34.84
CA ALA A 562 -20.76 -3.37 33.90
C ALA A 562 -19.58 -2.64 34.54
N GLU A 563 -19.70 -2.23 35.81
CA GLU A 563 -18.64 -1.56 36.57
C GLU A 563 -17.40 -2.45 36.70
N CYS A 564 -17.58 -3.74 37.00
CA CYS A 564 -16.50 -4.71 37.08
C CYS A 564 -15.76 -4.85 35.73
N MET A 565 -16.51 -4.93 34.62
CA MET A 565 -15.93 -4.99 33.28
C MET A 565 -15.19 -3.70 32.92
N ILE A 566 -15.76 -2.52 33.21
CA ILE A 566 -15.14 -1.21 32.94
C ILE A 566 -13.79 -1.10 33.65
N GLU A 567 -13.74 -1.45 34.94
CA GLU A 567 -12.50 -1.36 35.71
C GLU A 567 -11.42 -2.34 35.20
N ASP A 568 -11.79 -3.55 34.76
CA ASP A 568 -10.86 -4.50 34.14
C ASP A 568 -10.32 -3.98 32.80
N PHE A 569 -11.19 -3.39 31.97
CA PHE A 569 -10.79 -2.83 30.67
C PHE A 569 -9.92 -1.58 30.83
N LEU A 570 -10.21 -0.72 31.82
CA LEU A 570 -9.36 0.43 32.16
C LEU A 570 -7.97 -0.02 32.60
N ALA A 571 -7.88 -1.07 33.42
CA ALA A 571 -6.60 -1.63 33.84
C ALA A 571 -5.83 -2.21 32.64
N ASN A 572 -6.51 -2.90 31.72
CA ASN A 572 -5.87 -3.47 30.54
C ASN A 572 -5.38 -2.39 29.56
N GLY A 573 -6.26 -1.44 29.22
CA GLY A 573 -6.04 -0.35 28.27
C GLY A 573 -5.20 0.81 28.81
N SER A 574 -4.52 0.63 29.94
CA SER A 574 -3.64 1.62 30.59
C SER A 574 -4.34 2.94 30.94
N GLY A 575 -5.66 2.91 31.16
CA GLY A 575 -6.48 4.08 31.43
C GLY A 575 -6.68 5.03 30.24
N LEU A 576 -6.27 4.64 29.03
CA LEU A 576 -6.46 5.42 27.80
C LEU A 576 -7.84 5.19 27.16
N ASN A 577 -8.65 4.31 27.75
CA ASN A 577 -10.01 4.05 27.27
C ASN A 577 -10.87 5.32 27.36
N VAL A 578 -11.77 5.50 26.40
CA VAL A 578 -12.77 6.57 26.40
C VAL A 578 -13.92 6.12 27.30
N PRO A 579 -14.15 6.76 28.46
CA PRO A 579 -15.10 6.24 29.46
C PRO A 579 -16.52 6.11 28.92
N GLU A 580 -16.98 7.05 28.09
CA GLU A 580 -18.30 7.01 27.46
C GLU A 580 -18.45 5.77 26.58
N LEU A 581 -17.54 5.54 25.62
CA LEU A 581 -17.61 4.39 24.71
C LEU A 581 -17.43 3.06 25.43
N LEU A 582 -16.55 3.00 26.45
CA LEU A 582 -16.36 1.81 27.25
C LEU A 582 -17.61 1.47 28.08
N SER A 583 -18.28 2.48 28.63
CA SER A 583 -19.57 2.29 29.33
C SER A 583 -20.63 1.80 28.36
N THR A 584 -20.71 2.41 27.16
CA THR A 584 -21.60 1.95 26.10
C THR A 584 -21.38 0.47 25.76
N LEU A 585 -20.13 0.02 25.62
CA LEU A 585 -19.84 -1.41 25.40
C LEU A 585 -20.32 -2.25 26.59
N ALA A 586 -19.88 -1.91 27.80
CA ALA A 586 -20.18 -2.71 28.99
C ALA A 586 -21.70 -2.84 29.18
N GLU A 587 -22.46 -1.75 29.11
CA GLU A 587 -23.91 -1.77 29.35
C GLU A 587 -24.72 -2.52 28.27
N ASN A 588 -24.19 -2.69 27.06
CA ASN A 588 -24.96 -3.22 25.91
C ASN A 588 -24.44 -4.55 25.36
N VAL A 589 -23.26 -5.00 25.76
CA VAL A 589 -22.66 -6.23 25.21
C VAL A 589 -23.50 -7.46 25.49
N GLY A 590 -24.11 -7.58 26.68
CA GLY A 590 -24.93 -8.75 27.04
C GLY A 590 -26.15 -8.92 26.16
N GLU A 591 -26.94 -7.85 26.00
CA GLU A 591 -28.11 -7.86 25.12
C GLU A 591 -27.70 -8.05 23.65
N THR A 592 -26.56 -7.49 23.24
CA THR A 592 -26.02 -7.71 21.89
C THR A 592 -25.66 -9.18 21.69
N THR A 593 -24.99 -9.83 22.63
CA THR A 593 -24.66 -11.26 22.55
C THR A 593 -25.92 -12.11 22.44
N ASP A 594 -26.93 -11.85 23.27
CA ASP A 594 -28.19 -12.58 23.21
C ASP A 594 -28.90 -12.35 21.85
N TRP A 595 -28.86 -11.12 21.31
CA TRP A 595 -29.40 -10.83 19.98
C TRP A 595 -28.61 -11.53 18.86
N VAL A 596 -27.28 -11.54 18.92
CA VAL A 596 -26.41 -12.25 17.97
C VAL A 596 -26.73 -13.75 17.99
N HIS A 597 -26.95 -14.33 19.17
CA HIS A 597 -27.38 -15.72 19.30
C HIS A 597 -28.80 -15.95 18.74
N GLU A 598 -29.79 -15.22 19.24
CA GLU A 598 -31.21 -15.47 18.96
C GLU A 598 -31.64 -15.05 17.54
N TYR A 599 -31.07 -13.97 17.00
CA TYR A 599 -31.46 -13.40 15.70
C TYR A 599 -30.51 -13.82 14.56
N MET A 600 -29.19 -13.69 14.78
CA MET A 600 -28.22 -14.08 13.74
C MET A 600 -28.05 -15.60 13.67
N GLY A 601 -28.32 -16.31 14.78
CA GLY A 601 -28.14 -17.76 14.87
C GLY A 601 -26.68 -18.17 15.06
N VAL A 602 -25.88 -17.31 15.69
CA VAL A 602 -24.51 -17.65 16.10
C VAL A 602 -24.59 -18.52 17.35
N GLU A 603 -24.00 -19.70 17.26
CA GLU A 603 -23.89 -20.63 18.39
C GLU A 603 -22.57 -20.42 19.13
N TYR A 604 -22.58 -20.75 20.42
CA TYR A 604 -21.42 -20.59 21.32
C TYR A 604 -21.08 -21.93 21.97
N ASP A 605 -19.80 -22.20 22.18
CA ASP A 605 -19.36 -23.39 22.91
C ASP A 605 -19.68 -23.26 24.41
N MET A 606 -20.86 -23.77 24.77
CA MET A 606 -21.32 -23.83 26.15
C MET A 606 -20.81 -25.07 26.90
N LYS A 607 -20.18 -26.03 26.20
CA LYS A 607 -19.69 -27.28 26.81
C LYS A 607 -18.43 -27.02 27.62
N ASN A 608 -17.52 -26.22 27.08
CA ASN A 608 -16.31 -25.80 27.79
C ASN A 608 -16.54 -24.58 28.69
N GLY A 609 -17.67 -23.88 28.51
CA GLY A 609 -18.08 -22.75 29.32
C GLY A 609 -17.24 -21.49 29.07
N LEU A 610 -17.25 -20.56 30.01
CA LEU A 610 -16.50 -19.31 29.90
C LEU A 610 -15.01 -19.55 30.14
N HIS A 611 -14.15 -18.96 29.30
CA HIS A 611 -12.71 -19.03 29.50
C HIS A 611 -12.29 -18.34 30.81
N THR A 612 -11.28 -18.92 31.45
CA THR A 612 -10.65 -18.35 32.65
C THR A 612 -9.37 -17.64 32.25
N LEU A 613 -9.41 -16.30 32.28
CA LEU A 613 -8.33 -15.43 31.85
C LEU A 613 -7.86 -14.54 33.01
N ALA A 614 -6.56 -14.30 33.09
CA ALA A 614 -5.96 -13.49 34.15
C ALA A 614 -6.32 -12.00 34.04
N GLU A 615 -6.75 -11.59 32.85
CA GLU A 615 -7.19 -10.24 32.50
C GLU A 615 -8.54 -9.86 33.11
N TYR A 616 -9.30 -10.82 33.66
CA TYR A 616 -10.65 -10.59 34.18
C TYR A 616 -10.81 -11.00 35.64
N ARG A 617 -11.56 -10.21 36.40
CA ARG A 617 -12.03 -10.60 37.74
C ARG A 617 -13.18 -11.62 37.71
N LYS A 618 -13.91 -11.66 36.60
CA LYS A 618 -15.04 -12.57 36.34
C LYS A 618 -14.87 -13.21 34.98
N ASN A 619 -15.15 -14.50 34.86
CA ASN A 619 -15.09 -15.19 33.57
C ASN A 619 -16.15 -14.59 32.64
N ARG A 620 -15.72 -14.14 31.46
CA ARG A 620 -16.54 -13.32 30.58
C ARG A 620 -16.20 -13.42 29.10
N GLU A 621 -15.52 -14.48 28.69
CA GLU A 621 -15.21 -14.75 27.28
C GLU A 621 -15.84 -16.08 26.87
N LEU A 622 -16.66 -16.04 25.81
CA LEU A 622 -17.21 -17.22 25.15
C LEU A 622 -16.50 -17.43 23.81
N ALA A 623 -16.31 -18.69 23.43
CA ALA A 623 -15.95 -19.05 22.07
C ALA A 623 -17.23 -19.25 21.23
N TYR A 624 -17.21 -18.81 19.98
CA TYR A 624 -18.19 -19.25 19.00
C TYR A 624 -17.99 -20.75 18.73
N GLU A 625 -19.08 -21.47 18.49
CA GLU A 625 -18.99 -22.84 17.96
C GLU A 625 -18.25 -22.78 16.60
N ASP A 626 -17.26 -23.66 16.41
CA ASP A 626 -16.36 -23.67 15.25
C ASP A 626 -15.57 -22.36 14.99
N GLY A 627 -15.35 -21.55 16.03
CA GLY A 627 -14.49 -20.37 16.00
C GLY A 627 -14.99 -19.25 15.08
N GLY A 628 -14.07 -18.44 14.56
CA GLY A 628 -14.40 -17.30 13.70
C GLY A 628 -15.12 -17.68 12.40
N HIS A 629 -14.81 -18.88 11.88
CA HIS A 629 -15.46 -19.46 10.71
C HIS A 629 -16.93 -19.80 10.99
N GLY A 630 -17.23 -20.41 12.13
CA GLY A 630 -18.60 -20.69 12.56
C GLY A 630 -19.44 -19.43 12.70
N PHE A 631 -18.90 -18.37 13.31
CA PHE A 631 -19.54 -17.05 13.32
C PHE A 631 -19.85 -16.57 11.90
N ALA A 632 -18.87 -16.60 11.00
CA ALA A 632 -19.04 -16.10 9.63
C ALA A 632 -20.11 -16.89 8.87
N ALA A 633 -20.19 -18.21 9.06
CA ALA A 633 -21.21 -19.06 8.45
C ALA A 633 -22.63 -18.67 8.92
N SER A 634 -22.85 -18.53 10.23
CA SER A 634 -24.14 -18.09 10.76
C SER A 634 -24.52 -16.67 10.31
N ALA A 635 -23.55 -15.76 10.31
CA ALA A 635 -23.73 -14.39 9.85
C ALA A 635 -24.18 -14.31 8.38
N ARG A 636 -23.60 -15.12 7.48
CA ARG A 636 -24.03 -15.19 6.08
C ARG A 636 -25.46 -15.70 5.94
N LYS A 637 -25.81 -16.78 6.65
CA LYS A 637 -27.20 -17.30 6.69
C LYS A 637 -28.18 -16.25 7.20
N ALA A 638 -27.79 -15.41 8.15
CA ALA A 638 -28.63 -14.31 8.62
C ALA A 638 -28.83 -13.24 7.54
N LEU A 639 -27.78 -12.85 6.83
CA LEU A 639 -27.86 -11.90 5.72
C LEU A 639 -28.70 -12.43 4.55
N GLU A 640 -28.59 -13.71 4.20
CA GLU A 640 -29.43 -14.35 3.18
C GLU A 640 -30.92 -14.30 3.51
N ARG A 641 -31.28 -14.31 4.80
CA ARG A 641 -32.66 -14.18 5.28
C ARG A 641 -33.15 -12.74 5.38
N SER A 642 -32.27 -11.76 5.19
CA SER A 642 -32.56 -10.32 5.32
C SER A 642 -32.98 -9.70 3.98
N ASN A 643 -33.46 -8.46 4.00
CA ASN A 643 -33.68 -7.68 2.77
C ASN A 643 -32.52 -6.73 2.44
N VAL A 644 -31.35 -6.92 3.08
CA VAL A 644 -30.16 -6.10 2.82
C VAL A 644 -29.69 -6.33 1.38
N THR A 645 -29.48 -5.24 0.64
CA THR A 645 -28.81 -5.30 -0.67
C THR A 645 -27.31 -5.35 -0.45
N ILE A 646 -26.65 -6.42 -0.90
CA ILE A 646 -25.21 -6.64 -0.66
C ILE A 646 -24.45 -6.53 -1.98
N TYR A 647 -23.44 -5.68 -2.02
CA TYR A 647 -22.49 -5.58 -3.12
C TYR A 647 -21.11 -6.05 -2.67
N LEU A 648 -20.66 -7.18 -3.22
CA LEU A 648 -19.30 -7.71 -3.05
C LEU A 648 -18.39 -7.18 -4.15
N GLN A 649 -17.07 -7.26 -3.95
CA GLN A 649 -16.07 -6.71 -4.87
C GLN A 649 -16.33 -5.25 -5.27
N THR A 650 -16.96 -4.49 -4.36
CA THR A 650 -17.43 -3.13 -4.59
C THR A 650 -16.80 -2.23 -3.56
N LYS A 651 -15.80 -1.46 -3.99
CA LYS A 651 -15.02 -0.59 -3.12
C LYS A 651 -15.67 0.80 -3.04
N ALA A 652 -16.00 1.25 -1.83
CA ALA A 652 -16.34 2.66 -1.60
C ALA A 652 -15.11 3.54 -1.84
N GLU A 653 -15.25 4.59 -2.65
CA GLU A 653 -14.15 5.49 -3.03
C GLU A 653 -14.24 6.84 -2.34
N GLN A 654 -15.46 7.41 -2.23
CA GLN A 654 -15.66 8.78 -1.77
C GLN A 654 -17.01 8.95 -1.07
N LEU A 655 -17.05 9.71 0.02
CA LEU A 655 -18.30 10.17 0.64
C LEU A 655 -18.87 11.36 -0.15
N LEU A 656 -20.18 11.35 -0.38
CA LEU A 656 -20.90 12.47 -0.98
C LEU A 656 -21.30 13.44 0.14
N THR A 657 -21.17 14.74 -0.12
CA THR A 657 -21.52 15.81 0.82
C THR A 657 -22.47 16.83 0.18
N ASP A 658 -23.16 17.61 1.01
CA ASP A 658 -24.01 18.73 0.56
C ASP A 658 -23.24 20.04 0.34
N GLY A 659 -21.91 20.04 0.51
CA GLY A 659 -21.05 21.22 0.47
C GLY A 659 -21.02 22.06 1.76
N ASN A 660 -21.80 21.70 2.78
CA ASN A 660 -21.76 22.30 4.13
C ASN A 660 -21.19 21.35 5.19
N GLY A 661 -20.66 20.20 4.76
CA GLY A 661 -20.08 19.17 5.63
C GLY A 661 -21.07 18.11 6.12
N LYS A 662 -22.33 18.09 5.64
CA LYS A 662 -23.25 16.96 5.86
C LYS A 662 -22.95 15.88 4.82
N VAL A 663 -22.83 14.63 5.28
CA VAL A 663 -22.71 13.45 4.40
C VAL A 663 -24.09 13.03 3.91
N THR A 664 -24.21 12.82 2.60
CA THR A 664 -25.48 12.54 1.90
C THR A 664 -25.43 11.25 1.07
N GLY A 665 -24.36 10.47 1.19
CA GLY A 665 -24.18 9.23 0.45
C GLY A 665 -22.70 8.91 0.22
N LEU A 666 -22.44 8.08 -0.78
CA LEU A 666 -21.08 7.74 -1.22
C LEU A 666 -21.06 7.28 -2.68
N THR A 667 -19.88 7.24 -3.27
CA THR A 667 -19.60 6.54 -4.52
C THR A 667 -18.84 5.25 -4.26
N ALA A 668 -19.17 4.20 -5.01
CA ALA A 668 -18.48 2.92 -4.97
C ALA A 668 -18.26 2.35 -6.37
N VAL A 669 -17.25 1.50 -6.52
CA VAL A 669 -16.85 0.92 -7.81
C VAL A 669 -16.64 -0.58 -7.68
N GLU A 670 -17.29 -1.34 -8.56
CA GLU A 670 -17.06 -2.78 -8.74
C GLU A 670 -15.71 -3.06 -9.39
N ASP A 671 -15.18 -4.26 -9.21
CA ASP A 671 -13.99 -4.74 -9.93
C ASP A 671 -14.15 -4.73 -11.47
N THR A 672 -15.39 -4.74 -11.95
CA THR A 672 -15.75 -4.61 -13.37
C THR A 672 -15.62 -3.18 -13.91
N GLY A 673 -15.44 -2.18 -13.04
CA GLY A 673 -15.45 -0.75 -13.39
C GLY A 673 -16.84 -0.09 -13.32
N LYS A 674 -17.90 -0.86 -13.05
CA LYS A 674 -19.25 -0.33 -12.82
C LYS A 674 -19.26 0.55 -11.57
N ARG A 675 -19.85 1.75 -11.67
CA ARG A 675 -19.90 2.75 -10.59
C ARG A 675 -21.30 2.83 -10.01
N HIS A 676 -21.37 2.97 -8.70
CA HIS A 676 -22.59 3.17 -7.91
C HIS A 676 -22.50 4.51 -7.20
N ASN A 677 -23.43 5.40 -7.49
CA ASN A 677 -23.66 6.64 -6.77
C ASN A 677 -24.85 6.39 -5.84
N ILE A 678 -24.57 6.24 -4.54
CA ILE A 678 -25.58 5.84 -3.56
C ILE A 678 -25.90 7.06 -2.70
N HIS A 679 -27.12 7.56 -2.83
CA HIS A 679 -27.66 8.61 -1.99
C HIS A 679 -28.33 8.01 -0.75
N ALA A 680 -27.86 8.42 0.43
CA ALA A 680 -28.43 7.99 1.69
C ALA A 680 -28.27 9.07 2.77
N PRO A 681 -29.30 9.34 3.59
CA PRO A 681 -29.21 10.31 4.68
C PRO A 681 -28.24 9.86 5.79
N ALA A 682 -27.84 8.59 5.81
CA ALA A 682 -26.85 8.06 6.74
C ALA A 682 -25.85 7.11 6.07
N VAL A 683 -24.58 7.28 6.42
CA VAL A 683 -23.48 6.36 6.09
C VAL A 683 -22.89 5.81 7.39
N ILE A 684 -22.80 4.48 7.53
CA ILE A 684 -22.09 3.83 8.63
C ILE A 684 -20.80 3.21 8.08
N LEU A 685 -19.64 3.71 8.53
CA LEU A 685 -18.35 3.16 8.17
C LEU A 685 -17.94 2.04 9.14
N THR A 686 -17.70 0.85 8.60
CA THR A 686 -17.31 -0.37 9.33
C THR A 686 -16.12 -1.07 8.66
N THR A 687 -15.20 -0.27 8.13
CA THR A 687 -14.11 -0.71 7.22
C THR A 687 -12.94 -1.43 7.90
N GLY A 688 -13.00 -1.68 9.20
CA GLY A 688 -11.89 -2.24 9.97
C GLY A 688 -10.74 -1.24 10.18
N GLY A 689 -9.58 -1.77 10.58
CA GLY A 689 -8.39 -0.99 10.90
C GLY A 689 -7.50 -0.61 9.72
N TYR A 690 -6.29 -0.17 10.04
CA TYR A 690 -5.28 0.35 9.10
C TYR A 690 -3.93 -0.38 9.19
N GLY A 691 -3.89 -1.56 9.82
CA GLY A 691 -2.66 -2.28 10.10
C GLY A 691 -1.83 -2.67 8.87
N ASN A 692 -2.46 -2.84 7.70
CA ASN A 692 -1.79 -3.15 6.43
C ASN A 692 -1.40 -1.89 5.63
N ASN A 693 -1.51 -0.69 6.21
CA ASN A 693 -1.14 0.55 5.58
C ASN A 693 0.02 1.21 6.32
N PRO A 694 1.28 1.00 5.90
CA PRO A 694 2.45 1.53 6.60
C PRO A 694 2.44 3.06 6.70
N ASN A 695 1.65 3.73 5.84
CA ASN A 695 1.51 5.18 5.88
C ASN A 695 0.67 5.64 7.09
N LEU A 696 -0.33 4.87 7.52
CA LEU A 696 -1.17 5.24 8.65
C LEU A 696 -0.60 4.77 10.00
N LEU A 697 0.41 3.89 9.99
CA LEU A 697 1.09 3.40 11.18
C LEU A 697 2.02 4.46 11.78
N SER A 698 2.09 4.52 13.11
CA SER A 698 3.13 5.27 13.80
C SER A 698 4.51 4.67 13.55
N SER A 699 5.57 5.39 13.89
CA SER A 699 6.95 4.88 13.90
C SER A 699 7.10 3.61 14.73
N GLU A 700 6.42 3.56 15.88
CA GLU A 700 6.45 2.43 16.80
C GLU A 700 5.81 1.20 16.18
N LEU A 701 4.61 1.31 15.61
CA LEU A 701 3.92 0.19 14.99
C LEU A 701 4.58 -0.27 13.68
N ASN A 702 5.18 0.64 12.91
CA ASN A 702 5.92 0.29 11.70
C ASN A 702 7.15 -0.61 11.97
N ASN A 703 7.64 -0.65 13.22
CA ASN A 703 8.73 -1.54 13.63
C ASN A 703 8.25 -2.89 14.18
N ILE A 704 6.93 -3.12 14.23
CA ILE A 704 6.33 -4.38 14.69
C ILE A 704 5.75 -5.12 13.49
N LEU A 705 5.89 -6.45 13.46
CA LEU A 705 5.43 -7.25 12.33
C LEU A 705 3.90 -7.25 12.24
N PHE A 706 3.36 -7.03 11.04
CA PHE A 706 1.92 -7.10 10.81
C PHE A 706 1.50 -8.52 10.40
N TYR A 707 0.40 -9.02 10.97
CA TYR A 707 -0.19 -10.33 10.60
C TYR A 707 -1.71 -10.28 10.40
N GLY A 708 -2.32 -9.08 10.39
CA GLY A 708 -3.76 -8.92 10.18
C GLY A 708 -4.18 -9.08 8.73
N THR A 709 -5.45 -8.78 8.42
CA THR A 709 -5.95 -8.92 7.05
C THR A 709 -5.30 -7.90 6.11
N LYS A 710 -4.98 -8.34 4.88
CA LYS A 710 -4.50 -7.45 3.82
C LYS A 710 -5.50 -6.34 3.45
N SER A 711 -6.79 -6.55 3.76
CA SER A 711 -7.84 -5.56 3.54
C SER A 711 -7.85 -4.42 4.56
N SER A 712 -7.08 -4.49 5.65
CA SER A 712 -6.99 -3.45 6.70
C SER A 712 -6.14 -2.25 6.23
N THR A 713 -6.62 -1.54 5.22
CA THR A 713 -5.90 -0.45 4.54
C THR A 713 -6.26 0.95 5.04
N GLY A 714 -7.18 1.05 6.01
CA GLY A 714 -7.60 2.34 6.60
C GLY A 714 -8.53 3.17 5.71
N ASP A 715 -9.26 2.54 4.78
CA ASP A 715 -10.07 3.25 3.78
C ASP A 715 -11.09 4.22 4.41
N GLY A 716 -11.77 3.82 5.50
CA GLY A 716 -12.71 4.68 6.22
C GLY A 716 -12.04 5.89 6.88
N ILE A 717 -10.79 5.75 7.34
CA ILE A 717 -10.00 6.89 7.87
C ILE A 717 -9.68 7.84 6.72
N LEU A 718 -9.15 7.33 5.62
CA LEU A 718 -8.76 8.13 4.46
C LEU A 718 -9.94 8.90 3.85
N MET A 719 -11.12 8.27 3.75
CA MET A 719 -12.33 8.91 3.24
C MET A 719 -12.86 10.05 4.12
N THR A 720 -12.52 10.06 5.41
CA THR A 720 -13.10 10.99 6.39
C THR A 720 -12.14 12.06 6.88
N THR A 721 -10.83 11.84 6.78
CA THR A 721 -9.81 12.85 7.14
C THR A 721 -9.50 13.83 6.01
N THR A 722 -10.41 13.98 5.04
CA THR A 722 -10.30 15.00 3.99
C THR A 722 -10.38 16.41 4.60
N PRO A 723 -9.89 17.47 3.93
CA PRO A 723 -10.01 18.84 4.44
C PRO A 723 -11.46 19.27 4.69
N GLU A 724 -12.42 18.74 3.94
CA GLU A 724 -13.84 19.06 4.04
C GLU A 724 -14.49 18.45 5.30
N LEU A 725 -14.33 17.14 5.50
CA LEU A 725 -14.95 16.45 6.65
C LEU A 725 -14.12 16.60 7.92
N ASN A 726 -12.79 16.69 7.77
CA ASN A 726 -11.83 16.96 8.83
C ASN A 726 -12.03 16.06 10.08
N ALA A 727 -12.35 14.78 9.85
CA ALA A 727 -12.57 13.83 10.92
C ALA A 727 -11.34 13.72 11.83
N ALA A 728 -11.57 13.64 13.14
CA ALA A 728 -10.51 13.47 14.11
C ALA A 728 -10.16 11.99 14.29
N THR A 729 -8.88 11.73 14.60
CA THR A 729 -8.37 10.39 14.96
C THR A 729 -7.74 10.42 16.33
N ARG A 730 -7.63 9.26 16.99
CA ARG A 730 -6.97 9.11 18.30
C ARG A 730 -6.26 7.77 18.42
N LEU A 731 -5.24 7.70 19.29
CA LEU A 731 -4.52 6.49 19.66
C LEU A 731 -3.92 5.71 18.48
N MET A 732 -3.56 6.41 17.40
CA MET A 732 -3.10 5.81 16.14
C MET A 732 -1.77 5.04 16.31
N GLU A 733 -1.05 5.29 17.39
CA GLU A 733 0.21 4.68 17.78
C GLU A 733 0.06 3.31 18.48
N TYR A 734 -1.16 2.89 18.80
CA TYR A 734 -1.42 1.65 19.52
C TYR A 734 -2.01 0.56 18.64
N GLY A 735 -1.50 -0.66 18.81
CA GLY A 735 -2.02 -1.88 18.22
C GLY A 735 -2.03 -3.01 19.24
N LYS A 736 -2.85 -4.04 18.98
CA LYS A 736 -2.85 -5.25 19.79
C LYS A 736 -1.63 -6.10 19.43
N ILE A 737 -0.57 -5.97 20.23
CA ILE A 737 0.71 -6.66 20.02
C ILE A 737 0.74 -7.97 20.82
N TYR A 738 1.25 -9.03 20.18
CA TYR A 738 1.46 -10.36 20.76
C TYR A 738 2.95 -10.72 20.72
N PRO A 739 3.47 -11.46 21.70
CA PRO A 739 4.87 -11.89 21.73
C PRO A 739 5.17 -13.13 20.88
N ASN A 740 4.15 -13.75 20.27
CA ASN A 740 4.22 -15.11 19.68
C ASN A 740 4.12 -15.09 18.15
N GLY A 741 5.13 -14.55 17.46
CA GLY A 741 5.16 -14.48 16.00
C GLY A 741 6.49 -14.88 15.38
N VAL A 742 6.43 -15.35 14.14
CA VAL A 742 7.59 -15.60 13.27
C VAL A 742 7.49 -14.70 12.04
N GLU A 743 8.59 -14.10 11.60
CA GLU A 743 8.62 -13.28 10.39
C GLU A 743 8.77 -14.18 9.16
N VAL A 744 7.70 -14.29 8.36
CA VAL A 744 7.66 -15.20 7.20
C VAL A 744 8.06 -14.52 5.89
N SER A 745 8.08 -13.19 5.88
CA SER A 745 8.64 -12.33 4.86
C SER A 745 8.87 -10.95 5.44
N GLN A 746 9.66 -10.11 4.79
CA GLN A 746 10.04 -8.79 5.31
C GLN A 746 8.80 -7.98 5.76
N GLY A 747 8.71 -7.73 7.08
CA GLY A 747 7.63 -6.95 7.70
C GLY A 747 6.31 -7.68 7.94
N TYR A 748 6.19 -8.97 7.57
CA TYR A 748 4.99 -9.77 7.74
C TYR A 748 5.22 -10.99 8.64
N ALA A 749 4.33 -11.18 9.61
CA ALA A 749 4.38 -12.32 10.53
C ALA A 749 3.30 -13.36 10.26
N LYS A 750 3.55 -14.59 10.73
CA LYS A 750 2.51 -15.57 11.08
C LYS A 750 2.45 -15.77 12.59
N SER A 751 1.29 -16.20 13.07
CA SER A 751 1.04 -16.48 14.49
C SER A 751 1.54 -17.86 14.88
N THR A 752 2.27 -17.96 15.99
CA THR A 752 2.66 -19.24 16.60
C THR A 752 1.94 -19.53 17.92
N ILE A 753 0.96 -18.69 18.30
CA ILE A 753 0.37 -18.70 19.65
C ILE A 753 -0.19 -20.07 20.07
N GLY A 754 -0.82 -20.81 19.14
CA GLY A 754 -1.33 -22.16 19.39
C GLY A 754 -0.20 -23.11 19.83
N GLY A 755 0.87 -23.17 19.04
CA GLY A 755 2.07 -23.94 19.38
C GLY A 755 2.71 -23.50 20.70
N ASN A 756 2.83 -22.19 20.95
CA ASN A 756 3.34 -21.68 22.22
C ASN A 756 2.50 -22.17 23.42
N ILE A 757 1.17 -22.13 23.33
CA ILE A 757 0.29 -22.59 24.41
C ILE A 757 0.53 -24.08 24.71
N GLU A 758 0.64 -24.90 23.66
CA GLU A 758 0.80 -26.35 23.79
C GLU A 758 2.13 -26.77 24.41
N VAL A 759 3.23 -26.06 24.11
CA VAL A 759 4.56 -26.44 24.62
C VAL A 759 4.92 -25.74 25.92
N LEU A 760 4.47 -24.51 26.15
CA LEU A 760 4.81 -23.74 27.35
C LEU A 760 4.07 -24.24 28.60
N LYS A 761 2.96 -24.98 28.46
CA LYS A 761 2.34 -25.71 29.59
C LYS A 761 3.15 -26.93 30.06
N ARG A 762 4.20 -27.31 29.32
CA ARG A 762 5.02 -28.51 29.58
C ARG A 762 6.44 -28.16 29.97
N ASN A 763 7.42 -28.32 29.08
CA ASN A 763 8.85 -28.07 29.32
C ASN A 763 9.47 -27.08 28.31
N GLY A 764 8.68 -26.47 27.41
CA GLY A 764 9.17 -25.43 26.51
C GLY A 764 9.68 -24.22 27.30
N LEU A 765 10.77 -23.62 26.82
CA LEU A 765 11.45 -22.49 27.46
C LEU A 765 11.51 -21.28 26.53
N LEU A 766 11.36 -20.08 27.09
CA LEU A 766 11.62 -18.83 26.39
C LEU A 766 13.01 -18.31 26.78
N VAL A 767 13.93 -18.31 25.82
CA VAL A 767 15.31 -17.84 26.01
C VAL A 767 15.59 -16.61 25.15
N ASN A 768 16.49 -15.74 25.60
CA ASN A 768 16.94 -14.61 24.78
C ASN A 768 18.06 -15.02 23.81
N THR A 769 18.54 -14.06 23.00
CA THR A 769 19.64 -14.25 22.04
C THR A 769 20.98 -14.63 22.69
N ALA A 770 21.11 -14.52 24.01
CA ALA A 770 22.25 -15.01 24.77
C ALA A 770 22.04 -16.42 25.37
N GLY A 771 20.96 -17.12 25.02
CA GLY A 771 20.66 -18.48 25.48
C GLY A 771 20.18 -18.59 26.92
N LYS A 772 19.71 -17.49 27.54
CA LYS A 772 19.25 -17.47 28.93
C LYS A 772 17.73 -17.39 29.02
N ARG A 773 17.12 -18.14 29.94
CA ARG A 773 15.72 -17.91 30.36
C ARG A 773 15.55 -16.50 30.90
N VAL A 774 14.45 -15.84 30.56
CA VAL A 774 14.19 -14.43 30.94
C VAL A 774 12.85 -14.18 31.63
N ILE A 775 11.97 -15.18 31.66
CA ILE A 775 10.60 -15.02 32.16
C ILE A 775 10.06 -16.36 32.67
N ASN A 776 9.06 -16.31 33.56
CA ASN A 776 8.17 -17.44 33.77
C ASN A 776 7.33 -17.65 32.50
N GLU A 777 7.49 -18.79 31.84
CA GLU A 777 6.82 -19.08 30.57
C GLU A 777 5.29 -19.23 30.68
N ARG A 778 4.76 -19.24 31.90
CA ARG A 778 3.32 -19.22 32.21
C ARG A 778 2.83 -17.86 32.71
N ALA A 779 3.66 -16.81 32.61
CA ALA A 779 3.21 -15.44 32.80
C ALA A 779 2.19 -15.03 31.72
N SER A 780 1.48 -13.92 31.94
CA SER A 780 0.57 -13.38 30.93
C SER A 780 1.32 -12.96 29.67
N ASN A 781 0.66 -13.00 28.52
CA ASN A 781 1.25 -12.54 27.25
C ASN A 781 1.71 -11.09 27.31
N LYS A 782 1.01 -10.22 28.07
CA LYS A 782 1.45 -8.86 28.36
C LYS A 782 2.82 -8.84 29.04
N LYS A 783 3.03 -9.70 30.05
CA LYS A 783 4.30 -9.75 30.77
C LYS A 783 5.44 -10.32 29.94
N ILE A 784 5.14 -11.33 29.12
CA ILE A 784 6.11 -11.90 28.16
C ILE A 784 6.49 -10.83 27.13
N LEU A 785 5.52 -10.09 26.59
CA LEU A 785 5.75 -9.00 25.64
C LEU A 785 6.62 -7.89 26.24
N GLU A 786 6.36 -7.46 27.48
CA GLU A 786 7.22 -6.48 28.17
C GLU A 786 8.69 -6.91 28.21
N VAL A 787 8.97 -8.20 28.46
CA VAL A 787 10.34 -8.74 28.47
C VAL A 787 10.91 -8.80 27.06
N LEU A 788 10.12 -9.24 26.08
CA LEU A 788 10.52 -9.35 24.68
C LEU A 788 10.89 -7.97 24.08
N LEU A 789 10.11 -6.93 24.36
CA LEU A 789 10.37 -5.56 23.87
C LEU A 789 11.61 -4.91 24.49
N GLN A 790 12.13 -5.46 25.59
CA GLN A 790 13.38 -5.03 26.24
C GLN A 790 14.63 -5.72 25.68
N GLN A 791 14.47 -6.74 24.81
CA GLN A 791 15.60 -7.42 24.19
C GLN A 791 16.17 -6.60 23.02
N ASP A 792 17.45 -6.83 22.69
CA ASP A 792 18.12 -6.27 21.52
C ASP A 792 18.82 -7.40 20.73
N PRO A 793 18.33 -7.79 19.53
CA PRO A 793 17.08 -7.32 18.92
C PRO A 793 15.83 -7.72 19.73
N GLN A 794 14.67 -7.08 19.49
CA GLN A 794 13.38 -7.36 20.16
C GLN A 794 12.83 -8.75 19.80
N MET A 795 13.46 -9.79 20.35
CA MET A 795 13.23 -11.18 19.98
C MET A 795 13.55 -12.10 21.14
N LEU A 796 12.77 -13.16 21.25
CA LEU A 796 13.07 -14.33 22.06
C LEU A 796 13.15 -15.56 21.17
N PHE A 797 13.58 -16.67 21.74
CA PHE A 797 13.56 -17.98 21.12
C PHE A 797 12.72 -18.94 21.95
N LEU A 798 11.87 -19.72 21.28
CA LEU A 798 11.16 -20.85 21.86
C LEU A 798 12.02 -22.11 21.71
N LEU A 799 12.56 -22.61 22.82
CA LEU A 799 13.36 -23.83 22.88
C LEU A 799 12.46 -25.05 23.14
N MET A 800 12.64 -26.11 22.35
CA MET A 800 11.88 -27.35 22.42
C MET A 800 12.76 -28.59 22.22
N ASP A 801 12.37 -29.70 22.82
CA ASP A 801 12.83 -31.04 22.43
C ASP A 801 11.98 -31.60 21.27
N ALA A 802 12.38 -32.74 20.71
CA ALA A 802 11.71 -33.34 19.56
C ALA A 802 10.22 -33.63 19.77
N GLU A 803 9.82 -34.11 20.96
CA GLU A 803 8.41 -34.40 21.24
C GLU A 803 7.58 -33.11 21.27
N ARG A 804 8.12 -32.02 21.82
CA ARG A 804 7.41 -30.73 21.88
C ARG A 804 7.41 -30.02 20.54
N PHE A 805 8.44 -30.22 19.72
CA PHE A 805 8.45 -29.69 18.36
C PHE A 805 7.34 -30.31 17.48
N GLU A 806 7.05 -31.61 17.62
CA GLU A 806 5.91 -32.22 16.91
C GLU A 806 4.57 -31.66 17.41
N LEU A 807 4.37 -31.52 18.72
CA LEU A 807 3.16 -30.88 19.27
C LEU A 807 3.01 -29.43 18.81
N PHE A 808 4.12 -28.69 18.74
CA PHE A 808 4.14 -27.33 18.21
C PHE A 808 3.71 -27.32 16.74
N THR A 809 4.28 -28.23 15.93
CA THR A 809 4.01 -28.35 14.49
C THR A 809 2.52 -28.60 14.23
N GLU A 810 1.92 -29.57 14.93
CA GLU A 810 0.49 -29.87 14.83
C GLU A 810 -0.37 -28.64 15.20
N ALA A 811 0.01 -27.92 16.25
CA ALA A 811 -0.78 -26.81 16.77
C ALA A 811 -0.66 -25.50 15.95
N VAL A 812 0.42 -25.30 15.19
CA VAL A 812 0.58 -24.11 14.33
C VAL A 812 0.01 -24.28 12.93
N GLU A 813 -0.35 -25.52 12.56
CA GLU A 813 -0.98 -25.81 11.27
C GLU A 813 -2.33 -25.11 11.12
N GLU A 814 -3.13 -25.06 12.20
CA GLU A 814 -4.37 -24.27 12.27
C GLU A 814 -4.12 -22.77 12.08
N GLY A 815 -2.94 -22.28 12.49
CA GLY A 815 -2.46 -20.91 12.26
C GLY A 815 -1.88 -20.67 10.87
N GLY A 816 -1.93 -21.67 9.98
CA GLY A 816 -1.48 -21.61 8.59
C GLY A 816 0.02 -21.81 8.41
N ILE A 817 0.75 -22.38 9.38
CA ILE A 817 2.16 -22.78 9.24
C ILE A 817 2.20 -24.29 9.04
N THR A 818 2.53 -24.77 7.84
CA THR A 818 2.54 -26.23 7.58
C THR A 818 3.84 -26.88 8.04
N LYS A 819 3.84 -28.22 8.12
CA LYS A 819 5.06 -28.98 8.40
C LYS A 819 6.14 -28.73 7.34
N GLU A 820 5.76 -28.65 6.08
CA GLU A 820 6.69 -28.34 4.98
C GLU A 820 7.28 -26.93 5.09
N ASP A 821 6.49 -25.95 5.55
CA ASP A 821 6.99 -24.61 5.83
C ASP A 821 8.11 -24.66 6.89
N LEU A 822 7.89 -25.38 8.00
CA LEU A 822 8.88 -25.53 9.07
C LEU A 822 10.13 -26.28 8.61
N GLU A 823 9.97 -27.38 7.87
CA GLU A 823 11.10 -28.15 7.32
C GLU A 823 11.95 -27.29 6.38
N ARG A 824 11.31 -26.53 5.47
CA ARG A 824 12.01 -25.61 4.57
C ARG A 824 12.77 -24.52 5.33
N TRP A 825 12.19 -23.97 6.40
CA TRP A 825 12.86 -22.93 7.20
C TRP A 825 14.03 -23.49 8.02
N ILE A 826 13.92 -24.72 8.53
CA ILE A 826 15.04 -25.43 9.17
C ILE A 826 16.19 -25.65 8.19
N GLU A 827 15.91 -25.92 6.92
CA GLU A 827 16.94 -26.12 5.90
C GLU A 827 17.63 -24.80 5.48
N ASN A 828 16.99 -23.65 5.70
CA ASN A 828 17.47 -22.33 5.28
C ASN A 828 17.72 -21.40 6.49
N GLU A 829 18.67 -21.80 7.34
CA GLU A 829 18.98 -21.13 8.62
C GLU A 829 19.45 -19.65 8.49
N GLU A 830 19.83 -19.19 7.29
CA GLU A 830 20.26 -17.80 7.02
C GLU A 830 19.09 -16.84 6.69
N GLU A 831 17.88 -17.35 6.48
CA GLU A 831 16.70 -16.57 6.12
C GLU A 831 15.71 -16.42 7.29
N THR A 832 14.72 -15.53 7.11
CA THR A 832 13.60 -15.39 8.06
C THR A 832 12.50 -16.40 7.72
N PRO A 833 11.84 -17.04 8.70
CA PRO A 833 12.10 -16.95 10.14
C PRO A 833 13.31 -17.77 10.59
N GLN A 834 14.03 -17.29 11.62
CA GLN A 834 15.15 -18.04 12.18
C GLN A 834 14.68 -19.28 12.95
N ILE A 835 15.01 -20.46 12.42
CA ILE A 835 14.75 -21.74 13.05
C ILE A 835 16.02 -22.58 13.04
N PHE A 836 16.43 -23.05 14.21
CA PHE A 836 17.62 -23.88 14.38
C PHE A 836 17.25 -25.28 14.83
N ARG A 837 17.96 -26.28 14.30
CA ARG A 837 17.87 -27.68 14.72
C ARG A 837 19.27 -28.27 14.93
N ALA A 838 19.47 -28.97 16.04
CA ALA A 838 20.70 -29.73 16.29
C ALA A 838 20.47 -30.93 17.22
N ASP A 839 21.37 -31.92 17.17
CA ASP A 839 21.28 -33.11 18.02
C ASP A 839 21.69 -32.82 19.47
N THR A 840 22.52 -31.77 19.67
CA THR A 840 22.99 -31.34 20.99
C THR A 840 22.71 -29.86 21.25
N LEU A 841 22.57 -29.49 22.53
CA LEU A 841 22.38 -28.08 22.94
C LEU A 841 23.59 -27.20 22.60
N THR A 842 24.80 -27.76 22.61
CA THR A 842 26.02 -27.03 22.24
C THR A 842 26.02 -26.66 20.76
N GLU A 843 25.69 -27.60 19.88
CA GLU A 843 25.55 -27.33 18.44
C GLU A 843 24.40 -26.34 18.16
N LEU A 844 23.29 -26.45 18.89
CA LEU A 844 22.16 -25.52 18.75
C LEU A 844 22.56 -24.09 19.14
N ALA A 845 23.32 -23.93 20.22
CA ALA A 845 23.84 -22.65 20.67
C ALA A 845 24.82 -22.05 19.65
N GLU A 846 25.70 -22.87 19.07
CA GLU A 846 26.65 -22.44 18.02
C GLU A 846 25.91 -21.92 16.78
N LYS A 847 24.91 -22.67 16.29
CA LYS A 847 24.08 -22.27 15.13
C LYS A 847 23.37 -20.93 15.35
N ALA A 848 22.88 -20.70 16.57
CA ALA A 848 22.17 -19.47 16.92
C ALA A 848 23.07 -18.30 17.33
N GLY A 849 24.41 -18.46 17.27
CA GLY A 849 25.36 -17.42 17.65
C GLY A 849 25.39 -17.10 19.15
N MET A 850 25.04 -18.07 20.00
CA MET A 850 25.02 -17.93 21.46
C MET A 850 26.39 -18.27 22.08
N GLU A 851 26.67 -17.69 23.26
CA GLU A 851 27.84 -18.07 24.07
C GLU A 851 27.80 -19.57 24.41
N HIS A 852 28.92 -20.27 24.18
CA HIS A 852 29.02 -21.74 24.04
C HIS A 852 28.27 -22.55 25.13
N ASP A 853 28.44 -22.21 26.40
CA ASP A 853 27.85 -22.98 27.51
C ASP A 853 26.52 -22.41 28.03
N SER A 854 26.10 -21.22 27.55
CA SER A 854 24.98 -20.47 28.14
C SER A 854 23.65 -21.22 28.05
N LEU A 855 23.37 -21.83 26.88
CA LEU A 855 22.15 -22.59 26.66
C LEU A 855 22.15 -23.92 27.43
N VAL A 856 23.31 -24.60 27.47
CA VAL A 856 23.51 -25.86 28.20
C VAL A 856 23.26 -25.65 29.69
N ASP A 857 23.87 -24.61 30.27
CA ASP A 857 23.70 -24.26 31.68
C ASP A 857 22.24 -23.88 31.99
N THR A 858 21.58 -23.17 31.08
CA THR A 858 20.16 -22.80 31.22
C THR A 858 19.26 -24.02 31.30
N VAL A 859 19.43 -25.00 30.40
CA VAL A 859 18.65 -26.24 30.41
C VAL A 859 18.96 -27.11 31.63
N ALA A 860 20.24 -27.26 31.97
CA ALA A 860 20.65 -28.02 33.16
C ALA A 860 20.06 -27.42 34.45
N ARG A 861 20.06 -26.10 34.56
CA ARG A 861 19.47 -25.37 35.69
C ARG A 861 17.96 -25.56 35.77
N TYR A 862 17.24 -25.42 34.66
CA TYR A 862 15.79 -25.68 34.59
C TYR A 862 15.46 -27.13 34.99
N ASN A 863 16.17 -28.11 34.43
CA ASN A 863 15.97 -29.52 34.76
C ASN A 863 16.23 -29.82 36.25
N GLY A 864 17.19 -29.13 36.87
CA GLY A 864 17.41 -29.18 38.32
C GLY A 864 16.25 -28.58 39.14
N TRP A 865 15.53 -27.58 38.61
CA TRP A 865 14.32 -27.04 39.25
C TRP A 865 13.13 -27.97 39.14
N VAL A 866 13.00 -28.71 38.04
CA VAL A 866 12.00 -29.78 37.90
C VAL A 866 12.22 -30.86 38.96
N GLU A 867 13.47 -31.30 39.17
CA GLU A 867 13.80 -32.28 40.23
C GLU A 867 13.48 -31.76 41.64
N LYS A 868 13.73 -30.48 41.89
CA LYS A 868 13.44 -29.83 43.17
C LYS A 868 11.98 -29.42 43.32
N GLN A 869 11.17 -29.55 42.27
CA GLN A 869 9.78 -29.09 42.21
C GLN A 869 9.61 -27.61 42.60
N LYS A 870 10.62 -26.79 42.28
CA LYS A 870 10.65 -25.36 42.62
C LYS A 870 11.58 -24.59 41.68
N ASP A 871 11.01 -23.72 40.86
CA ASP A 871 11.76 -22.78 40.01
C ASP A 871 12.15 -21.53 40.82
N GLU A 872 13.42 -21.45 41.21
CA GLU A 872 13.94 -20.32 41.98
C GLU A 872 14.30 -19.12 41.10
N ASP A 873 14.35 -19.28 39.77
CA ASP A 873 14.71 -18.19 38.86
C ASP A 873 13.49 -17.31 38.56
N PHE A 874 12.37 -17.93 38.18
CA PHE A 874 11.17 -17.19 37.73
C PHE A 874 9.86 -17.62 38.39
N GLY A 875 9.88 -18.63 39.27
CA GLY A 875 8.69 -19.07 39.99
C GLY A 875 7.63 -19.73 39.11
N ARG A 876 8.03 -20.46 38.06
CA ARG A 876 7.13 -21.31 37.27
C ARG A 876 6.35 -22.26 38.19
N GLN A 877 5.02 -22.28 38.04
CA GLN A 877 4.11 -22.99 38.94
C GLN A 877 4.38 -24.49 38.89
N LEU A 878 4.18 -25.17 40.04
CA LEU A 878 4.48 -26.60 40.19
C LEU A 878 3.78 -27.45 39.12
N GLU A 879 2.51 -27.18 38.82
CA GLU A 879 1.75 -27.92 37.81
C GLU A 879 2.34 -27.85 36.38
N PHE A 880 3.13 -26.81 36.08
CA PHE A 880 3.83 -26.62 34.80
C PHE A 880 5.34 -26.85 34.90
N LEU A 881 5.83 -27.38 36.04
CA LEU A 881 7.23 -27.67 36.33
C LEU A 881 7.40 -29.16 36.64
N GLN A 882 6.80 -30.02 35.82
CA GLN A 882 6.79 -31.49 36.01
C GLN A 882 7.73 -32.22 35.04
N GLU A 883 8.03 -31.60 33.91
CA GLU A 883 8.73 -32.23 32.80
C GLU A 883 10.07 -31.54 32.58
N LYS A 884 11.15 -32.33 32.55
CA LYS A 884 12.47 -31.89 32.12
C LYS A 884 12.46 -31.63 30.62
N VAL A 885 13.29 -30.70 30.14
CA VAL A 885 13.67 -30.67 28.71
C VAL A 885 14.32 -32.01 28.39
N GLY A 886 13.77 -32.71 27.39
CA GLY A 886 14.17 -34.04 26.99
C GLY A 886 15.51 -34.10 26.26
N GLU A 887 15.80 -35.26 25.66
CA GLU A 887 16.96 -35.46 24.80
C GLU A 887 16.69 -34.93 23.38
N GLY A 888 17.77 -34.65 22.63
CA GLY A 888 17.69 -34.12 21.28
C GLY A 888 17.07 -35.08 20.23
N PRO A 889 16.80 -34.61 19.01
CA PRO A 889 17.16 -33.29 18.50
C PRO A 889 16.39 -32.14 19.18
N TYR A 890 17.07 -31.01 19.34
CA TYR A 890 16.56 -29.78 19.92
C TYR A 890 16.23 -28.78 18.82
N TYR A 891 15.21 -27.96 19.08
CA TYR A 891 14.68 -26.98 18.15
C TYR A 891 14.58 -25.63 18.81
N MET A 892 14.88 -24.58 18.06
CA MET A 892 14.75 -23.22 18.53
C MET A 892 14.15 -22.33 17.44
N ILE A 893 13.01 -21.72 17.73
CA ILE A 893 12.24 -20.91 16.76
C ILE A 893 12.16 -19.47 17.28
N GLU A 894 12.46 -18.49 16.42
CA GLU A 894 12.31 -17.07 16.77
C GLU A 894 10.89 -16.73 17.25
N GLN A 895 10.79 -15.77 18.17
CA GLN A 895 9.56 -15.21 18.69
C GLN A 895 9.71 -13.69 18.67
N LYS A 896 9.04 -13.05 17.72
CA LYS A 896 9.06 -11.60 17.47
C LYS A 896 7.70 -10.97 17.81
N PRO A 897 7.66 -9.67 18.15
CA PRO A 897 6.42 -8.98 18.40
C PRO A 897 5.64 -8.83 17.09
N ARG A 898 4.34 -9.10 17.14
CA ARG A 898 3.43 -8.94 15.99
C ARG A 898 2.10 -8.33 16.38
N PHE A 899 1.45 -7.61 15.47
CA PHE A 899 0.11 -7.06 15.68
C PHE A 899 -0.83 -7.34 14.50
N ALA A 900 -2.13 -7.43 14.78
CA ALA A 900 -3.17 -7.60 13.76
C ALA A 900 -4.25 -6.52 13.80
N THR A 901 -4.54 -6.00 14.99
CA THR A 901 -5.62 -5.04 15.21
C THR A 901 -5.03 -3.71 15.62
N THR A 902 -5.48 -2.62 15.01
CA THR A 902 -5.15 -1.26 15.42
C THR A 902 -6.11 -0.81 16.52
N MET A 903 -5.59 -0.22 17.61
CA MET A 903 -6.42 0.25 18.74
C MET A 903 -6.87 1.71 18.56
N GLY A 904 -6.17 2.44 17.70
CA GLY A 904 -6.55 3.78 17.25
C GLY A 904 -7.56 3.77 16.12
N GLY A 905 -8.08 4.95 15.82
CA GLY A 905 -9.06 5.14 14.76
C GLY A 905 -9.78 6.48 14.85
N LEU A 906 -10.94 6.56 14.22
CA LEU A 906 -11.81 7.73 14.24
C LEU A 906 -12.34 8.03 15.65
N VAL A 907 -12.48 9.32 15.91
CA VAL A 907 -13.14 9.86 17.10
C VAL A 907 -14.65 9.79 16.88
N ALA A 908 -15.36 9.08 17.75
CA ALA A 908 -16.83 9.05 17.76
C ALA A 908 -17.39 9.40 19.14
N ASN A 909 -18.62 9.92 19.18
CA ASN A 909 -19.37 10.17 20.42
C ASN A 909 -20.16 8.91 20.88
N GLY A 910 -20.89 9.00 22.00
CA GLY A 910 -21.71 7.89 22.50
C GLY A 910 -22.87 7.44 21.58
N GLN A 911 -23.20 8.22 20.55
CA GLN A 911 -24.16 7.85 19.49
C GLN A 911 -23.45 7.33 18.23
N LEU A 912 -22.14 7.10 18.31
CA LEU A 912 -21.29 6.61 17.22
C LEU A 912 -21.24 7.52 15.99
N GLN A 913 -21.57 8.80 16.16
CA GLN A 913 -21.35 9.82 15.14
C GLN A 913 -19.87 10.17 15.09
N VAL A 914 -19.33 10.28 13.88
CA VAL A 914 -17.93 10.68 13.69
C VAL A 914 -17.79 12.16 14.06
N LEU A 915 -16.77 12.48 14.85
CA LEU A 915 -16.45 13.85 15.25
C LEU A 915 -15.30 14.40 14.40
N ASN A 916 -15.42 15.66 14.00
CA ASN A 916 -14.33 16.41 13.39
C ASN A 916 -13.32 16.90 14.44
N ARG A 917 -12.22 17.51 14.00
CA ARG A 917 -11.17 18.06 14.89
C ARG A 917 -11.60 19.24 15.78
N ASN A 918 -12.83 19.74 15.61
CA ASN A 918 -13.43 20.76 16.47
C ASN A 918 -14.45 20.16 17.45
N ASP A 919 -14.43 18.83 17.64
CA ASP A 919 -15.36 18.06 18.47
C ASP A 919 -16.84 18.21 18.06
N GLN A 920 -17.10 18.51 16.79
CA GLN A 920 -18.45 18.58 16.23
C GLN A 920 -18.79 17.30 15.47
N ALA A 921 -20.01 16.79 15.67
CA ALA A 921 -20.51 15.65 14.92
C ALA A 921 -20.67 16.00 13.44
N ILE A 922 -20.16 15.13 12.58
CA ILE A 922 -20.36 15.21 11.13
C ILE A 922 -21.74 14.63 10.83
N GLU A 923 -22.66 15.48 10.37
CA GLU A 923 -24.03 15.09 10.12
C GLU A 923 -24.11 14.01 9.04
N GLY A 924 -24.93 12.98 9.26
CA GLY A 924 -25.09 11.85 8.34
C GLY A 924 -23.98 10.79 8.41
N LEU A 925 -22.95 10.96 9.24
CA LEU A 925 -21.80 10.05 9.28
C LEU A 925 -21.61 9.36 10.64
N TYR A 926 -21.56 8.02 10.59
CA TYR A 926 -21.37 7.15 11.75
C TYR A 926 -20.21 6.18 11.51
N ALA A 927 -19.60 5.68 12.59
CA ALA A 927 -18.54 4.68 12.51
C ALA A 927 -18.67 3.63 13.62
N ALA A 928 -18.30 2.38 13.32
CA ALA A 928 -18.34 1.29 14.29
C ALA A 928 -17.20 0.27 14.08
N GLY A 929 -16.96 -0.53 15.12
CA GLY A 929 -15.91 -1.55 15.17
C GLY A 929 -14.51 -0.98 15.34
N GLU A 930 -13.52 -1.70 14.80
CA GLU A 930 -12.08 -1.35 14.87
C GLU A 930 -11.78 0.03 14.30
N LEU A 931 -12.62 0.55 13.41
CA LEU A 931 -12.48 1.90 12.85
C LEU A 931 -12.59 2.99 13.93
N VAL A 932 -13.26 2.73 15.06
CA VAL A 932 -13.44 3.70 16.15
C VAL A 932 -12.36 3.50 17.22
N GLY A 933 -11.54 4.53 17.39
CA GLY A 933 -10.45 4.52 18.38
C GLY A 933 -10.95 4.84 19.78
N GLY A 934 -10.34 4.19 20.78
CA GLY A 934 -10.48 4.57 22.19
C GLY A 934 -11.29 3.65 23.08
N VAL A 935 -12.06 2.68 22.57
CA VAL A 935 -12.81 1.75 23.45
C VAL A 935 -11.87 0.83 24.23
N MET A 936 -10.80 0.38 23.58
CA MET A 936 -9.84 -0.57 24.15
C MET A 936 -8.66 0.11 24.86
N GLY A 937 -8.47 1.43 24.71
CA GLY A 937 -7.27 2.10 25.21
C GLY A 937 -6.01 1.62 24.48
N SER A 938 -4.93 1.35 25.21
CA SER A 938 -3.66 0.88 24.61
C SER A 938 -3.64 -0.60 24.22
N ASP A 939 -4.53 -1.41 24.78
CA ASP A 939 -4.50 -2.87 24.63
C ASP A 939 -5.91 -3.47 24.83
N SER A 940 -6.26 -4.47 24.03
CA SER A 940 -7.56 -5.14 24.11
C SER A 940 -7.45 -6.51 24.78
N PRO A 941 -8.35 -6.85 25.72
CA PRO A 941 -8.50 -8.23 26.19
C PRO A 941 -8.92 -9.19 25.07
N SER A 942 -8.72 -10.50 25.27
CA SER A 942 -9.15 -11.51 24.29
C SER A 942 -10.67 -11.48 24.09
N GLY A 943 -11.13 -11.54 22.83
CA GLY A 943 -12.54 -11.47 22.45
C GLY A 943 -13.19 -10.07 22.54
N ALA A 944 -12.50 -9.06 23.07
CA ALA A 944 -13.07 -7.73 23.30
C ALA A 944 -13.36 -6.97 22.00
N ASN A 945 -12.48 -7.04 21.00
CA ASN A 945 -12.68 -6.36 19.71
C ASN A 945 -13.88 -6.90 18.95
N ASN A 946 -14.12 -8.21 19.02
CA ASN A 946 -15.31 -8.84 18.41
C ASN A 946 -16.59 -8.37 19.11
N ALA A 947 -16.58 -8.34 20.45
CA ALA A 947 -17.69 -7.80 21.24
C ALA A 947 -17.99 -6.34 20.90
N TRP A 948 -16.96 -5.51 20.79
CA TRP A 948 -17.11 -4.11 20.38
C TRP A 948 -17.62 -3.97 18.97
N ALA A 949 -17.09 -4.72 18.01
CA ALA A 949 -17.56 -4.66 16.62
C ALA A 949 -19.06 -4.96 16.53
N LEU A 950 -19.53 -6.06 17.13
CA LEU A 950 -20.94 -6.43 17.13
C LEU A 950 -21.80 -5.40 17.86
N THR A 951 -21.39 -4.97 19.06
CA THR A 951 -22.17 -4.04 19.88
C THR A 951 -22.27 -2.67 19.21
N SER A 952 -21.14 -2.11 18.77
CA SER A 952 -21.12 -0.81 18.09
C SER A 952 -21.84 -0.83 16.75
N GLY A 953 -21.75 -1.92 15.97
CA GLY A 953 -22.51 -2.07 14.73
C GLY A 953 -24.02 -1.98 14.95
N LYS A 954 -24.55 -2.80 15.88
CA LYS A 954 -25.96 -2.77 16.29
C LYS A 954 -26.39 -1.37 16.74
N LEU A 955 -25.62 -0.74 17.63
CA LEU A 955 -25.94 0.57 18.20
C LEU A 955 -25.84 1.72 17.19
N ALA A 956 -24.96 1.62 16.19
CA ALA A 956 -24.85 2.62 15.13
C ALA A 956 -26.12 2.64 14.27
N ALA A 957 -26.64 1.46 13.90
CA ALA A 957 -27.92 1.35 13.19
C ALA A 957 -29.10 1.91 14.02
N GLU A 958 -29.12 1.66 15.33
CA GLU A 958 -30.10 2.22 16.26
C GLU A 958 -30.03 3.74 16.37
N SER A 959 -28.82 4.30 16.27
CA SER A 959 -28.60 5.75 16.28
C SER A 959 -29.07 6.38 14.95
N VAL A 960 -28.83 5.70 13.82
CA VAL A 960 -29.30 6.14 12.50
C VAL A 960 -30.83 6.22 12.44
N GLN A 961 -31.57 5.20 12.91
CA GLN A 961 -33.05 5.23 12.83
C GLN A 961 -33.65 6.45 13.55
N LYS A 962 -33.09 6.83 14.70
CA LYS A 962 -33.56 8.01 15.45
C LYS A 962 -33.41 9.30 14.62
N THR A 963 -32.37 9.39 13.80
CA THR A 963 -32.10 10.53 12.92
C THR A 963 -33.01 10.52 11.69
N VAL A 964 -33.13 9.37 11.01
CA VAL A 964 -33.96 9.23 9.80
C VAL A 964 -35.44 9.47 10.11
N GLN A 965 -35.96 8.99 11.24
CA GLN A 965 -37.36 9.22 11.62
C GLN A 965 -37.68 10.69 11.91
N VAL A 966 -36.72 11.51 12.33
CA VAL A 966 -36.92 12.95 12.59
C VAL A 966 -37.06 13.73 11.29
N GLU A 967 -36.29 13.38 10.24
CA GLU A 967 -36.39 14.03 8.93
C GLU A 967 -37.73 13.74 8.23
N TYR A 968 -38.24 12.50 8.32
CA TYR A 968 -39.56 12.12 7.77
C TYR A 968 -40.75 12.82 8.44
N VAL A 969 -40.60 13.34 9.67
CA VAL A 969 -41.65 14.07 10.40
C VAL A 969 -41.59 15.59 10.12
N MET A 970 -40.45 16.08 9.62
CA MET A 970 -40.25 17.50 9.27
C MET A 970 -40.48 17.83 7.80
N GLN A 971 -40.53 16.83 6.90
CA GLN A 971 -41.05 16.94 5.54
C GLN A 971 -42.56 16.71 5.52
#